data_AF-A0A2V2N4K4-F1
#
_entry.id   AF-A0A2V2N4K4-F1
#
_cell.length_a   1.000
_cell.length_b   1.000
_cell.length_c   1.000
_cell.angle_alpha   90.00
_cell.angle_beta   90.00
_cell.angle_gamma   90.00
#
_symmetry.space_group_name_H-M   'P 1'
#
loop_
_entity.id
_entity.type
_entity.pdbx_description
1 polymer ?
#
loop_
_entity_poly.entity_id
_entity_poly.type
_entity_poly.pdbx_seq_one_letter_code
_entity_poly.pdbx_strand_id
1 'polypeptide(L)'
;MKQIFKPNPERMRLKGDLKGLLKLLDSKYDNSLRSEVILALGRMQTPAAVDFLILLFQDPDPAIRAAASNALIHIGVDALDPLISSLSTCDEQTARMVHITLAEMDSVAAREIVRKIPFLQGIGYERAGFVLNLMGIDVIPVLIDALDTRDPTTIRFVEGLLETFGRAAIQPLIKGLAHDKEEIRARISALLIVLGEQIVGDLLSSCGQDEDWLRELKFYIISEIGKPALDPLYLALKDPNPVTSSMAQKAFLEFGESAIVPLISGLYDDDFEIRKVSENALARIGEPIIPHLLEELSFKSEPEREPLIGVIQQIGEPAIPYLIKNLVEGRGEVKKTMIQILSRMGAITIPYLINAISTVSDTSSLRDAFLSMGRIAYPFLEEASERERGKTAVFTVDILRQIDPVRAVEPMITALYHTDQEVRETALENLVETGEMAIPRLVQVLGSGNEEAVNLAKTALIRNGQQAVPHLIDSLTDPMGFDHAIILDILRESKTDAIPYLIPAMVPGKDGHDEAMALISENGIDATPYLLDGLHGAAPDLEQVIKTHLENLFKQNPEAFLNLLFSGNVLDTDLMYELVSSNPDLVIPNLIEIFQGDDNEKALVAGDLLSRFGEAAITPFITALRNETDDDRKLEITTFLIKIGPDVVPELVSHLGDEEIAPYAMAALSAIGEPSVPALLPLLKHSDTITQQYAIHALTRIGTPAASALMTLMQEDESLVPLITRILANMGGAALPDLIQELQTLQSVGEEGSSRGIAVMSLITEIALSRRDDLQHLFTIQDPALNMMFERILISKGDQILNPLLDAVMYEPEVPPLASAIFSSMRPQTQNAATNILKSLSPGDKKKIALLKVLGLLKDPSSANLMYEALKDPDHDVRMTAIRDLGKFGREALEPLTDAMHDRDPDVRAAAVQSLGDIGLPVLDQLISALKDKDGNIRAAAITGIAKIGEPGQFMLIQSLDDKDRQVRIAVARLLEKSGWKPKYTTDRLSLLFAKEMFDDLVKIGPPSVDILARGLHDDDPEIREKSRDALATIRDSIQT
;
A
#
# COMPACT_ATOMS: atom_id res chain seq x y z
N MET A 1 32.36 81.39 71.72
CA MET A 1 32.85 81.64 70.34
C MET A 1 33.62 80.42 69.77
N LYS A 2 33.02 79.21 69.77
CA LYS A 2 33.51 78.00 69.06
C LYS A 2 32.36 77.02 68.73
N GLN A 3 31.18 77.57 68.43
CA GLN A 3 30.18 76.92 67.58
C GLN A 3 30.24 77.66 66.24
N ILE A 4 30.03 76.96 65.13
CA ILE A 4 30.18 77.41 63.71
C ILE A 4 31.57 77.12 63.13
N PHE A 5 31.77 75.89 62.66
CA PHE A 5 32.37 75.57 61.36
C PHE A 5 32.18 74.06 61.16
N LYS A 6 31.11 73.67 60.46
CA LYS A 6 31.08 72.31 59.90
C LYS A 6 32.19 72.25 58.85
N PRO A 7 33.08 71.24 58.89
CA PRO A 7 34.07 71.04 57.83
C PRO A 7 33.35 70.97 56.47
N ASN A 8 33.90 71.59 55.44
CA ASN A 8 33.35 71.54 54.07
C ASN A 8 34.37 70.79 53.18
N PRO A 9 34.13 69.50 52.91
CA PRO A 9 35.06 68.65 52.15
C PRO A 9 35.34 69.17 50.74
N GLU A 10 34.33 69.68 50.03
CA GLU A 10 34.50 70.25 48.68
C GLU A 10 35.44 71.46 48.64
N ARG A 11 35.36 72.33 49.66
CA ARG A 11 36.28 73.48 49.75
C ARG A 11 37.72 73.04 50.03
N MET A 12 37.91 71.95 50.77
CA MET A 12 39.22 71.37 51.06
C MET A 12 39.78 70.64 49.83
N ARG A 13 38.92 69.98 49.05
CA ARG A 13 39.22 69.39 47.74
C ARG A 13 39.77 70.42 46.76
N LEU A 14 39.06 71.54 46.57
CA LEU A 14 39.47 72.62 45.68
C LEU A 14 40.79 73.29 46.09
N LYS A 15 41.21 73.13 47.35
CA LYS A 15 42.48 73.62 47.87
C LYS A 15 43.60 72.58 47.83
N GLY A 16 43.32 71.35 47.41
CA GLY A 16 44.27 70.24 47.43
C GLY A 16 44.68 69.78 48.84
N ASP A 17 43.87 70.06 49.86
CA ASP A 17 44.20 69.74 51.26
C ASP A 17 43.93 68.26 51.59
N LEU A 18 44.73 67.37 51.01
CA LEU A 18 44.63 65.92 51.21
C LEU A 18 44.76 65.54 52.69
N LYS A 19 45.72 66.15 53.41
CA LYS A 19 45.98 65.85 54.82
C LYS A 19 44.80 66.27 55.72
N GLY A 20 44.18 67.40 55.42
CA GLY A 20 42.97 67.86 56.09
C GLY A 20 41.78 66.96 55.82
N LEU A 21 41.59 66.52 54.57
CA LEU A 21 40.52 65.59 54.18
C LEU A 21 40.69 64.22 54.87
N LEU A 22 41.88 63.62 54.85
CA LEU A 22 42.14 62.33 55.51
C LEU A 22 41.85 62.38 57.02
N LYS A 23 42.11 63.53 57.68
CA LYS A 23 41.81 63.70 59.11
C LYS A 23 40.30 63.65 59.43
N LEU A 24 39.45 63.98 58.46
CA LEU A 24 37.99 63.98 58.60
C LEU A 24 37.35 62.61 58.33
N LEU A 25 38.15 61.60 57.96
CA LEU A 25 37.69 60.20 57.79
C LEU A 25 37.61 59.41 59.10
N ASP A 26 38.11 59.97 60.19
CA ASP A 26 38.10 59.37 61.53
C ASP A 26 36.68 59.03 61.99
N SER A 27 36.51 57.83 62.55
CA SER A 27 35.24 57.27 63.08
C SER A 27 34.49 58.18 64.07
N LYS A 28 35.16 59.17 64.68
CA LYS A 28 34.52 60.17 65.55
C LYS A 28 33.59 61.16 64.82
N TYR A 29 33.66 61.23 63.50
CA TYR A 29 32.80 62.09 62.68
C TYR A 29 31.58 61.32 62.16
N ASP A 30 30.50 62.03 61.83
CA ASP A 30 29.29 61.42 61.32
C ASP A 30 29.49 60.84 59.91
N ASN A 31 28.84 59.71 59.63
CA ASN A 31 29.04 58.98 58.38
C ASN A 31 28.62 59.79 57.13
N SER A 32 27.70 60.75 57.27
CA SER A 32 27.36 61.68 56.18
C SER A 32 28.56 62.53 55.77
N LEU A 33 29.27 63.12 56.72
CA LEU A 33 30.46 63.93 56.46
C LEU A 33 31.61 63.07 55.93
N ARG A 34 31.80 61.87 56.50
CA ARG A 34 32.84 60.92 56.06
C ARG A 34 32.61 60.50 54.61
N SER A 35 31.38 60.19 54.20
CA SER A 35 31.01 59.92 52.80
C SER A 35 31.30 61.10 51.87
N GLU A 36 30.97 62.34 52.27
CA GLU A 36 31.28 63.54 51.47
C GLU A 36 32.80 63.73 51.29
N VAL A 37 33.60 63.43 52.32
CA VAL A 37 35.08 63.47 52.24
C VAL A 37 35.61 62.41 51.28
N ILE A 38 35.06 61.19 51.33
CA ILE A 38 35.47 60.09 50.46
C ILE A 38 35.19 60.42 48.99
N LEU A 39 33.99 60.90 48.68
CA LEU A 39 33.63 61.32 47.31
C LEU A 39 34.47 62.50 46.85
N ALA A 40 34.81 63.43 47.75
CA ALA A 40 35.72 64.53 47.44
C ALA A 40 37.13 64.01 47.10
N LEU A 41 37.64 63.00 47.80
CA LEU A 41 38.93 62.35 47.50
C LEU A 41 38.91 61.65 46.14
N GLY A 42 37.82 60.94 45.79
CA GLY A 42 37.65 60.36 44.46
C GLY A 42 37.67 61.41 43.35
N ARG A 43 36.98 62.54 43.55
CA ARG A 43 36.99 63.69 42.63
C ARG A 43 38.32 64.43 42.57
N MET A 44 39.27 64.17 43.47
CA MET A 44 40.65 64.66 43.34
C MET A 44 41.49 63.80 42.40
N GLN A 45 41.08 62.55 42.14
CA GLN A 45 41.80 61.60 41.30
C GLN A 45 43.27 61.45 41.73
N THR A 46 43.54 61.45 43.04
CA THR A 46 44.91 61.41 43.56
C THR A 46 45.32 60.00 43.99
N PRO A 47 46.41 59.43 43.43
CA PRO A 47 46.89 58.09 43.80
C PRO A 47 47.24 57.98 45.28
N ALA A 48 47.67 59.08 45.90
CA ALA A 48 48.02 59.13 47.32
C ALA A 48 46.84 58.86 48.27
N ALA A 49 45.60 58.85 47.79
CA ALA A 49 44.41 58.50 48.56
C ALA A 49 44.02 57.02 48.46
N VAL A 50 44.56 56.26 47.50
CA VAL A 50 44.10 54.89 47.16
C VAL A 50 44.20 53.94 48.35
N ASP A 51 45.36 53.85 49.02
CA ASP A 51 45.56 52.96 50.17
C ASP A 51 44.60 53.30 51.33
N PHE A 52 44.34 54.59 51.55
CA PHE A 52 43.39 55.05 52.57
C PHE A 52 41.96 54.67 52.22
N LEU A 53 41.59 54.71 50.94
CA LEU A 53 40.27 54.31 50.47
C LEU A 53 40.07 52.78 50.55
N ILE A 54 41.10 51.99 50.23
CA ILE A 54 41.05 50.51 50.39
C ILE A 54 40.86 50.13 51.87
N LEU A 55 41.54 50.82 52.80
CA LEU A 55 41.36 50.59 54.24
C LEU A 55 39.90 50.81 54.70
N LEU A 56 39.15 51.69 54.04
CA LEU A 56 37.74 51.95 54.37
C LEU A 56 36.80 50.83 53.94
N PHE A 57 37.26 49.83 53.18
CA PHE A 57 36.46 48.62 52.92
C PHE A 57 36.20 47.81 54.21
N GLN A 58 36.97 48.01 55.26
CA GLN A 58 36.71 47.45 56.59
C GLN A 58 35.77 48.27 57.46
N ASP A 59 35.27 49.42 56.96
CA ASP A 59 34.37 50.26 57.76
C ASP A 59 33.07 49.51 58.10
N PRO A 60 32.56 49.58 59.34
CA PRO A 60 31.31 48.93 59.71
C PRO A 60 30.11 49.44 58.91
N ASP A 61 30.11 50.70 58.46
CA ASP A 61 29.01 51.28 57.68
C ASP A 61 29.10 50.90 56.19
N PRO A 62 28.09 50.19 55.63
CA PRO A 62 28.02 49.89 54.20
C PRO A 62 28.08 51.11 53.29
N ALA A 63 27.53 52.26 53.71
CA ALA A 63 27.53 53.48 52.90
C ALA A 63 28.95 54.04 52.72
N ILE A 64 29.80 53.91 53.73
CA ILE A 64 31.20 54.32 53.68
C ILE A 64 32.01 53.43 52.75
N ARG A 65 31.76 52.11 52.80
CA ARG A 65 32.39 51.15 51.88
C ARG A 65 32.02 51.42 50.42
N ALA A 66 30.73 51.65 50.15
CA ALA A 66 30.24 51.98 48.81
C ALA A 66 30.81 53.31 48.30
N ALA A 67 30.88 54.34 49.16
CA ALA A 67 31.51 55.61 48.82
C ALA A 67 33.00 55.43 48.48
N ALA A 68 33.72 54.59 49.22
CA ALA A 68 35.13 54.31 48.97
C ALA A 68 35.34 53.58 47.63
N SER A 69 34.47 52.62 47.29
CA SER A 69 34.47 51.93 46.00
C SER A 69 34.29 52.93 44.85
N ASN A 70 33.27 53.78 44.94
CA ASN A 70 32.99 54.80 43.93
C ASN A 70 34.13 55.82 43.79
N ALA A 71 34.75 56.21 44.90
CA ALA A 71 35.93 57.08 44.88
C ALA A 71 37.13 56.43 44.16
N LEU A 72 37.36 55.13 44.37
CA LEU A 72 38.41 54.36 43.70
C LEU A 72 38.15 54.21 42.20
N ILE A 73 36.90 53.97 41.79
CA ILE A 73 36.50 53.92 40.37
C ILE A 73 36.77 55.26 39.70
N HIS A 74 36.44 56.37 40.37
CA HIS A 74 36.71 57.72 39.86
C HIS A 74 38.21 58.07 39.74
N ILE A 75 39.07 57.44 40.55
CA ILE A 75 40.54 57.54 40.43
C ILE A 75 41.02 56.79 39.17
N GLY A 76 40.39 55.68 38.81
CA GLY A 76 40.65 54.98 37.55
C GLY A 76 41.95 54.16 37.60
N VAL A 77 42.75 54.21 36.52
CA VAL A 77 43.90 53.32 36.30
C VAL A 77 44.91 53.31 37.45
N ASP A 78 45.12 54.46 38.11
CA ASP A 78 46.05 54.58 39.24
C ASP A 78 45.61 53.77 40.47
N ALA A 79 44.34 53.36 40.56
CA ALA A 79 43.82 52.50 41.62
C ALA A 79 43.96 51.00 41.32
N LEU A 80 44.17 50.59 40.06
CA LEU A 80 44.17 49.17 39.65
C LEU A 80 45.30 48.37 40.30
N ASP A 81 46.53 48.88 40.24
CA ASP A 81 47.71 48.18 40.76
C ASP A 81 47.60 47.88 42.28
N PRO A 82 47.24 48.86 43.13
CA PRO A 82 46.97 48.61 44.55
C PRO A 82 45.79 47.67 44.80
N LEU A 83 44.69 47.81 44.05
CA LEU A 83 43.51 46.96 44.19
C LEU A 83 43.81 45.49 43.84
N ILE A 84 44.46 45.24 42.71
CA ILE A 84 44.83 43.88 42.27
C ILE A 84 45.83 43.26 43.23
N SER A 85 46.83 44.02 43.70
CA SER A 85 47.81 43.53 44.66
C SER A 85 47.15 43.15 46.00
N SER A 86 46.13 43.90 46.41
CA SER A 86 45.41 43.64 47.67
C SER A 86 44.63 42.32 47.67
N LEU A 87 44.26 41.77 46.50
CA LEU A 87 43.53 40.50 46.38
C LEU A 87 44.25 39.34 47.09
N SER A 88 45.58 39.36 47.11
CA SER A 88 46.39 38.31 47.72
C SER A 88 46.47 38.40 49.25
N THR A 89 46.23 39.58 49.83
CA THR A 89 46.55 39.87 51.23
C THR A 89 45.37 40.35 52.06
N CYS A 90 44.21 40.60 51.44
CA CYS A 90 43.06 41.19 52.11
C CYS A 90 42.12 40.16 52.77
N ASP A 91 41.43 40.58 53.83
CA ASP A 91 40.36 39.82 54.47
C ASP A 91 39.13 39.72 53.57
N GLU A 92 38.16 38.87 53.94
CA GLU A 92 37.00 38.56 53.10
C GLU A 92 36.10 39.77 52.81
N GLN A 93 35.96 40.71 53.75
CA GLN A 93 35.15 41.90 53.56
C GLN A 93 35.83 42.90 52.62
N THR A 94 37.14 43.09 52.75
CA THR A 94 37.93 43.89 51.80
C THR A 94 37.89 43.25 50.42
N ALA A 95 38.06 41.93 50.33
CA ALA A 95 38.01 41.19 49.07
C ALA A 95 36.69 41.40 48.33
N ARG A 96 35.55 41.28 49.02
CA ARG A 96 34.22 41.53 48.42
C ARG A 96 34.12 42.94 47.82
N MET A 97 34.62 43.95 48.53
CA MET A 97 34.57 45.32 48.03
C MET A 97 35.52 45.51 46.84
N VAL A 98 36.74 44.97 46.91
CA VAL A 98 37.69 45.00 45.78
C VAL A 98 37.11 44.30 44.56
N HIS A 99 36.37 43.19 44.72
CA HIS A 99 35.71 42.52 43.60
C HIS A 99 34.69 43.42 42.90
N ILE A 100 33.82 44.08 43.66
CA ILE A 100 32.81 45.02 43.13
C ILE A 100 33.51 46.19 42.43
N THR A 101 34.51 46.79 43.07
CA THR A 101 35.24 47.94 42.52
C THR A 101 35.94 47.58 41.21
N LEU A 102 36.64 46.45 41.16
CA LEU A 102 37.34 46.03 39.94
C LEU A 102 36.37 45.65 38.82
N ALA A 103 35.24 44.99 39.14
CA ALA A 103 34.21 44.64 38.15
C ALA A 103 33.58 45.89 37.50
N GLU A 104 33.36 46.96 38.27
CA GLU A 104 32.84 48.25 37.77
C GLU A 104 33.88 49.07 36.95
N MET A 105 35.13 48.61 36.84
CA MET A 105 36.21 49.27 36.08
C MET A 105 36.47 48.64 34.69
N ASP A 106 35.56 47.76 34.24
CA ASP A 106 35.46 47.19 32.88
C ASP A 106 36.75 46.53 32.33
N SER A 107 36.86 46.45 31.00
CA SER A 107 37.93 45.78 30.23
C SER A 107 39.35 46.30 30.49
N VAL A 108 39.50 47.51 31.06
CA VAL A 108 40.81 48.05 31.46
C VAL A 108 41.31 47.34 32.70
N ALA A 109 40.44 47.12 33.69
CA ALA A 109 40.76 46.32 34.87
C ALA A 109 41.04 44.86 34.49
N ALA A 110 40.25 44.28 33.58
CA ALA A 110 40.47 42.92 33.09
C ALA A 110 41.88 42.70 32.51
N ARG A 111 42.33 43.61 31.63
CA ARG A 111 43.67 43.53 31.03
C ARG A 111 44.79 43.58 32.08
N GLU A 112 44.66 44.48 33.06
CA GLU A 112 45.64 44.61 34.12
C GLU A 112 45.64 43.41 35.08
N ILE A 113 44.47 42.85 35.39
CA ILE A 113 44.36 41.61 36.17
C ILE A 113 45.09 40.47 35.45
N VAL A 114 44.79 40.26 34.16
CA VAL A 114 45.41 39.18 33.37
C VAL A 114 46.93 39.35 33.26
N ARG A 115 47.41 40.58 33.07
CA ARG A 115 48.85 40.91 33.05
C ARG A 115 49.54 40.58 34.37
N LYS A 116 48.83 40.68 35.50
CA LYS A 116 49.39 40.44 36.84
C LYS A 116 49.21 39.02 37.36
N ILE A 117 48.49 38.14 36.66
CA ILE A 117 48.30 36.73 37.05
C ILE A 117 49.60 36.02 37.47
N PRO A 118 50.74 36.14 36.77
CA PRO A 118 51.99 35.47 37.17
C PRO A 118 52.53 35.91 38.53
N PHE A 119 52.10 37.08 39.02
CA PHE A 119 52.57 37.68 40.27
C PHE A 119 51.58 37.50 41.42
N LEU A 120 50.37 37.00 41.16
CA LEU A 120 49.38 36.67 42.18
C LEU A 120 49.67 35.29 42.79
N GLN A 121 49.51 35.16 44.11
CA GLN A 121 49.79 33.91 44.83
C GLN A 121 48.60 33.46 45.68
N GLY A 122 48.42 32.15 45.80
CA GLY A 122 47.39 31.53 46.64
C GLY A 122 45.99 32.04 46.33
N ILE A 123 45.28 32.52 47.36
CA ILE A 123 43.91 33.03 47.28
C ILE A 123 43.77 34.20 46.28
N GLY A 124 44.84 34.97 46.04
CA GLY A 124 44.81 36.07 45.08
C GLY A 124 44.52 35.64 43.65
N TYR A 125 44.97 34.43 43.27
CA TYR A 125 44.71 33.83 41.96
C TYR A 125 43.23 33.47 41.79
N GLU A 126 42.63 32.82 42.79
CA GLU A 126 41.21 32.46 42.79
C GLU A 126 40.30 33.69 42.76
N ARG A 127 40.66 34.72 43.55
CA ARG A 127 39.92 35.98 43.60
C ARG A 127 40.00 36.75 42.29
N ALA A 128 41.15 36.76 41.61
CA ALA A 128 41.26 37.34 40.28
C ALA A 128 40.33 36.65 39.27
N GLY A 129 40.22 35.31 39.33
CA GLY A 129 39.28 34.54 38.51
C GLY A 129 37.83 34.91 38.81
N PHE A 130 37.48 35.05 40.08
CA PHE A 130 36.14 35.49 40.50
C PHE A 130 35.78 36.88 39.94
N VAL A 131 36.71 37.83 40.00
CA VAL A 131 36.50 39.19 39.45
C VAL A 131 36.27 39.15 37.94
N LEU A 132 37.10 38.40 37.21
CA LEU A 132 36.94 38.29 35.76
C LEU A 132 35.64 37.59 35.37
N ASN A 133 35.18 36.59 36.14
CA ASN A 133 33.87 35.98 35.95
C ASN A 133 32.71 36.96 36.20
N LEU A 134 32.82 37.81 37.24
CA LEU A 134 31.82 38.85 37.52
C LEU A 134 31.68 39.89 36.39
N MET A 135 32.75 40.11 35.62
CA MET A 135 32.74 41.03 34.46
C MET A 135 31.94 40.46 33.26
N GLY A 136 31.57 39.18 33.29
CA GLY A 136 30.71 38.56 32.27
C GLY A 136 31.35 38.46 30.88
N ILE A 137 30.50 38.37 29.85
CA ILE A 137 30.88 38.03 28.46
C ILE A 137 31.83 39.05 27.84
N ASP A 138 31.77 40.31 28.27
CA ASP A 138 32.59 41.40 27.73
C ASP A 138 34.10 41.23 28.01
N VAL A 139 34.46 40.36 28.96
CA VAL A 139 35.87 40.04 29.27
C VAL A 139 36.47 39.01 28.30
N ILE A 140 35.64 38.20 27.63
CA ILE A 140 36.09 37.05 26.84
C ILE A 140 37.04 37.45 25.69
N PRO A 141 36.80 38.54 24.93
CA PRO A 141 37.77 39.00 23.92
C PRO A 141 39.15 39.34 24.53
N VAL A 142 39.17 39.94 25.73
CA VAL A 142 40.41 40.26 26.44
C VAL A 142 41.16 38.99 26.87
N LEU A 143 40.41 37.97 27.28
CA LEU A 143 40.96 36.66 27.64
C LEU A 143 41.54 35.95 26.41
N ILE A 144 40.84 35.99 25.26
CA ILE A 144 41.34 35.44 24.00
C ILE A 144 42.66 36.10 23.58
N ASP A 145 42.73 37.44 23.62
CA ASP A 145 43.97 38.18 23.30
C ASP A 145 45.13 37.81 24.25
N ALA A 146 44.82 37.48 25.50
CA ALA A 146 45.81 37.10 26.49
C ALA A 146 46.42 35.70 26.29
N LEU A 147 45.83 34.85 25.45
CA LEU A 147 46.40 33.55 25.08
C LEU A 147 47.70 33.66 24.28
N ASP A 148 48.04 34.86 23.80
CA ASP A 148 49.30 35.21 23.13
C ASP A 148 50.54 35.16 24.05
N THR A 149 50.34 35.08 25.36
CA THR A 149 51.46 35.04 26.32
C THR A 149 52.26 33.74 26.24
N ARG A 150 53.55 33.81 26.57
CA ARG A 150 54.41 32.62 26.75
C ARG A 150 54.39 32.07 28.17
N ASP A 151 53.73 32.75 29.11
CA ASP A 151 53.67 32.33 30.51
C ASP A 151 52.65 31.18 30.70
N PRO A 152 53.08 29.97 31.11
CA PRO A 152 52.17 28.84 31.26
C PRO A 152 51.11 29.03 32.35
N THR A 153 51.36 29.90 33.34
CA THR A 153 50.45 30.15 34.46
C THR A 153 49.26 30.98 33.99
N THR A 154 49.52 32.05 33.25
CA THR A 154 48.48 32.87 32.61
C THR A 154 47.70 32.06 31.58
N ILE A 155 48.37 31.24 30.76
CA ILE A 155 47.69 30.37 29.79
C ILE A 155 46.66 29.46 30.48
N ARG A 156 47.09 28.66 31.46
CA ARG A 156 46.18 27.72 32.15
C ARG A 156 45.05 28.43 32.89
N PHE A 157 45.34 29.60 33.45
CA PHE A 157 44.34 30.43 34.11
C PHE A 157 43.26 30.88 33.11
N VAL A 158 43.69 31.43 31.97
CA VAL A 158 42.80 31.94 30.94
C VAL A 158 42.01 30.81 30.28
N GLU A 159 42.65 29.68 29.96
CA GLU A 159 41.98 28.47 29.43
C GLU A 159 40.92 27.96 30.41
N GLY A 160 41.26 27.78 31.69
CA GLY A 160 40.29 27.34 32.70
C GLY A 160 39.16 28.33 32.94
N LEU A 161 39.43 29.63 32.85
CA LEU A 161 38.39 30.65 32.99
C LEU A 161 37.43 30.66 31.78
N LEU A 162 37.98 30.54 30.56
CA LEU A 162 37.19 30.40 29.34
C LEU A 162 36.31 29.15 29.36
N GLU A 163 36.79 28.05 29.94
CA GLU A 163 35.97 26.85 30.20
C GLU A 163 34.83 27.13 31.18
N THR A 164 35.06 27.90 32.26
CA THR A 164 33.99 28.23 33.23
C THR A 164 32.87 29.09 32.67
N PHE A 165 33.13 29.88 31.62
CA PHE A 165 32.09 30.64 30.90
C PHE A 165 31.15 29.75 30.07
N GLY A 166 31.53 28.49 29.82
CA GLY A 166 30.70 27.49 29.14
C GLY A 166 30.12 28.01 27.81
N ARG A 167 28.79 27.95 27.67
CA ARG A 167 28.09 28.38 26.44
C ARG A 167 28.34 29.84 26.06
N ALA A 168 28.57 30.72 27.03
CA ALA A 168 28.81 32.14 26.77
C ALA A 168 30.14 32.39 26.04
N ALA A 169 31.10 31.48 26.14
CA ALA A 169 32.39 31.56 25.45
C ALA A 169 32.36 31.02 24.02
N ILE A 170 31.37 30.20 23.64
CA ILE A 170 31.35 29.49 22.35
C ILE A 170 31.43 30.47 21.16
N GLN A 171 30.52 31.44 21.09
CA GLN A 171 30.48 32.39 19.97
C GLN A 171 31.74 33.29 19.88
N PRO A 172 32.24 33.88 20.99
CA PRO A 172 33.52 34.56 20.99
C PRO A 172 34.72 33.69 20.56
N LEU A 173 34.78 32.43 21.02
CA LEU A 173 35.85 31.49 20.66
C LEU A 173 35.79 31.14 19.18
N ILE A 174 34.61 30.85 18.62
CA ILE A 174 34.43 30.59 17.19
C ILE A 174 34.87 31.80 16.36
N LYS A 175 34.54 33.02 16.78
CA LYS A 175 35.03 34.25 16.13
C LYS A 175 36.56 34.37 16.24
N GLY A 176 37.13 33.95 17.37
CA GLY A 176 38.57 33.93 17.61
C GLY A 176 39.35 32.91 16.77
N LEU A 177 38.70 31.93 16.13
CA LEU A 177 39.37 31.07 15.14
C LEU A 177 39.90 31.84 13.93
N ALA A 178 39.35 33.02 13.65
CA ALA A 178 39.82 33.93 12.59
C ALA A 178 40.96 34.87 13.06
N HIS A 179 41.52 34.67 14.25
CA HIS A 179 42.58 35.51 14.79
C HIS A 179 43.88 35.42 13.96
N ASP A 180 44.60 36.52 13.79
CA ASP A 180 45.79 36.61 12.91
C ASP A 180 46.93 35.66 13.34
N LYS A 181 47.08 35.43 14.65
CA LYS A 181 48.13 34.59 15.25
C LYS A 181 47.76 33.11 15.31
N GLU A 182 48.64 32.27 14.78
CA GLU A 182 48.45 30.81 14.70
C GLU A 182 48.40 30.14 16.09
N GLU A 183 49.23 30.60 17.03
CA GLU A 183 49.27 30.05 18.38
C GLU A 183 47.94 30.23 19.12
N ILE A 184 47.27 31.37 18.91
CA ILE A 184 45.95 31.63 19.51
C ILE A 184 44.90 30.74 18.86
N ARG A 185 44.91 30.59 17.53
CA ARG A 185 43.99 29.69 16.82
C ARG A 185 44.10 28.26 17.34
N ALA A 186 45.31 27.73 17.46
CA ALA A 186 45.54 26.36 17.95
C ALA A 186 44.99 26.14 19.37
N ARG A 187 45.14 27.12 20.27
CA ARG A 187 44.60 27.06 21.64
C ARG A 187 43.08 27.12 21.66
N ILE A 188 42.50 28.02 20.87
CA ILE A 188 41.05 28.11 20.72
C ILE A 188 40.49 26.80 20.15
N SER A 189 41.14 26.21 19.15
CA SER A 189 40.76 24.91 18.61
C SER A 189 40.75 23.82 19.69
N ALA A 190 41.79 23.75 20.53
CA ALA A 190 41.84 22.79 21.64
C ALA A 190 40.71 23.01 22.66
N LEU A 191 40.43 24.26 23.03
CA LEU A 191 39.31 24.60 23.93
C LEU A 191 37.95 24.21 23.33
N LEU A 192 37.76 24.48 22.04
CA LEU A 192 36.54 24.11 21.33
C LEU A 192 36.35 22.59 21.26
N ILE A 193 37.42 21.81 21.02
CA ILE A 193 37.37 20.33 21.06
C ILE A 193 36.92 19.84 22.46
N VAL A 194 37.43 20.45 23.53
CA VAL A 194 37.05 20.10 24.92
C VAL A 194 35.57 20.41 25.22
N LEU A 195 35.00 21.46 24.62
CA LEU A 195 33.58 21.80 24.77
C LEU A 195 32.63 20.80 24.07
N GLY A 196 33.14 19.99 23.13
CA GLY A 196 32.45 18.81 22.60
C GLY A 196 31.20 19.10 21.76
N GLU A 197 30.17 18.27 21.89
CA GLU A 197 28.96 18.29 21.05
C GLU A 197 28.28 19.67 20.93
N GLN A 198 28.26 20.44 22.02
CA GLN A 198 27.47 21.68 22.10
C GLN A 198 27.92 22.77 21.12
N ILE A 199 29.15 22.70 20.62
CA ILE A 199 29.69 23.69 19.69
C ILE A 199 29.48 23.32 18.21
N VAL A 200 29.11 22.07 17.91
CA VAL A 200 29.11 21.55 16.53
C VAL A 200 28.10 22.32 15.67
N GLY A 201 26.91 22.60 16.19
CA GLY A 201 25.90 23.40 15.50
C GLY A 201 26.34 24.86 15.25
N ASP A 202 27.04 25.46 16.22
CA ASP A 202 27.56 26.83 16.11
C ASP A 202 28.73 26.92 15.11
N LEU A 203 29.59 25.89 15.05
CA LEU A 203 30.63 25.78 14.04
C LEU A 203 30.04 25.64 12.64
N LEU A 204 29.04 24.77 12.48
CA LEU A 204 28.37 24.51 11.20
C LEU A 204 27.63 25.73 10.66
N SER A 205 26.84 26.39 11.51
CA SER A 205 26.07 27.59 11.11
C SER A 205 26.93 28.78 10.69
N SER A 206 28.15 28.88 11.22
CA SER A 206 29.09 29.96 10.89
C SER A 206 29.94 29.71 9.63
N CYS A 207 29.87 28.52 9.01
CA CYS A 207 30.73 28.17 7.86
C CYS A 207 30.38 28.84 6.53
N GLY A 208 29.13 29.30 6.37
CA GLY A 208 28.66 29.88 5.12
C GLY A 208 29.41 31.15 4.67
N GLN A 209 30.02 31.88 5.60
CA GLN A 209 30.74 33.14 5.33
C GLN A 209 32.27 33.03 5.45
N ASP A 210 32.79 31.86 5.82
CA ASP A 210 34.21 31.66 6.08
C ASP A 210 35.03 31.52 4.79
N GLU A 211 36.34 31.82 4.87
CA GLU A 211 37.32 31.44 3.85
C GLU A 211 37.61 29.94 3.90
N ASP A 212 38.09 29.36 2.79
CA ASP A 212 38.26 27.90 2.66
C ASP A 212 39.16 27.29 3.74
N TRP A 213 40.26 27.97 4.11
CA TRP A 213 41.16 27.50 5.18
C TRP A 213 40.49 27.49 6.57
N LEU A 214 39.59 28.44 6.83
CA LEU A 214 38.88 28.53 8.11
C LEU A 214 37.79 27.45 8.19
N ARG A 215 37.14 27.14 7.06
CA ARG A 215 36.22 25.99 6.97
C ARG A 215 36.94 24.67 7.22
N GLU A 216 38.14 24.49 6.65
CA GLU A 216 38.95 23.29 6.90
C GLU A 216 39.36 23.17 8.37
N LEU A 217 39.69 24.27 9.03
CA LEU A 217 40.00 24.28 10.46
C LEU A 217 38.77 23.92 11.31
N LYS A 218 37.59 24.47 11.00
CA LYS A 218 36.33 24.11 11.70
C LYS A 218 35.96 22.66 11.48
N PHE A 219 36.15 22.15 10.26
CA PHE A 219 35.96 20.74 9.92
C PHE A 219 36.89 19.83 10.74
N TYR A 220 38.17 20.19 10.86
CA TYR A 220 39.13 19.45 11.68
C TYR A 220 38.67 19.38 13.14
N ILE A 221 38.23 20.50 13.72
CA ILE A 221 37.70 20.55 15.09
C ILE A 221 36.49 19.61 15.25
N ILE A 222 35.54 19.62 14.32
CA ILE A 222 34.37 18.74 14.31
C ILE A 222 34.78 17.25 14.28
N SER A 223 35.81 16.93 13.48
CA SER A 223 36.30 15.56 13.34
C SER A 223 37.00 15.06 14.60
N GLU A 224 37.75 15.92 15.28
CA GLU A 224 38.42 15.61 16.56
C GLU A 224 37.45 15.46 17.74
N ILE A 225 36.25 16.07 17.68
CA ILE A 225 35.20 15.88 18.71
C ILE A 225 34.73 14.42 18.76
N GLY A 226 34.78 13.68 17.63
CA GLY A 226 34.44 12.26 17.59
C GLY A 226 32.93 11.98 17.57
N LYS A 227 32.53 10.82 18.12
CA LYS A 227 31.13 10.34 18.16
C LYS A 227 30.07 11.38 18.61
N PRO A 228 30.32 12.24 19.60
CA PRO A 228 29.36 13.26 20.01
C PRO A 228 28.97 14.25 18.90
N ALA A 229 29.74 14.35 17.82
CA ALA A 229 29.38 15.21 16.68
C ALA A 229 28.33 14.59 15.74
N LEU A 230 28.05 13.28 15.83
CA LEU A 230 27.22 12.58 14.84
C LEU A 230 25.77 13.07 14.79
N ASP A 231 25.13 13.29 15.94
CA ASP A 231 23.73 13.75 15.98
C ASP A 231 23.58 15.20 15.47
N PRO A 232 24.41 16.17 15.90
CA PRO A 232 24.41 17.51 15.29
C PRO A 232 24.71 17.50 13.79
N LEU A 233 25.62 16.64 13.33
CA LEU A 233 25.93 16.51 11.91
C LEU A 233 24.76 15.95 11.11
N TYR A 234 24.00 15.01 11.69
CA TYR A 234 22.80 14.45 11.06
C TYR A 234 21.76 15.54 10.84
N LEU A 235 21.53 16.38 11.86
CA LEU A 235 20.66 17.55 11.74
C LEU A 235 21.16 18.55 10.69
N ALA A 236 22.47 18.73 10.58
CA ALA A 236 23.07 19.64 9.60
C ALA A 236 23.01 19.16 8.15
N LEU A 237 22.74 17.88 7.89
CA LEU A 237 22.43 17.40 6.53
C LEU A 237 21.15 18.05 5.98
N LYS A 238 20.19 18.39 6.86
CA LYS A 238 18.93 19.09 6.55
C LYS A 238 19.09 20.61 6.40
N ASP A 239 20.29 21.15 6.62
CA ASP A 239 20.49 22.60 6.56
C ASP A 239 20.35 23.10 5.11
N PRO A 240 19.49 24.11 4.84
CA PRO A 240 19.31 24.66 3.50
C PRO A 240 20.55 25.33 2.93
N ASN A 241 21.57 25.61 3.76
CA ASN A 241 22.85 26.13 3.33
C ASN A 241 23.71 24.99 2.73
N PRO A 242 24.05 25.07 1.43
CA PRO A 242 24.81 24.01 0.75
C PRO A 242 26.22 23.82 1.33
N VAL A 243 26.81 24.85 1.93
CA VAL A 243 28.13 24.75 2.58
C VAL A 243 28.01 23.92 3.86
N THR A 244 26.96 24.16 4.66
CA THR A 244 26.70 23.43 5.90
C THR A 244 26.42 21.95 5.63
N SER A 245 25.52 21.66 4.68
CA SER A 245 25.20 20.29 4.30
C SER A 245 26.42 19.56 3.71
N SER A 246 27.21 20.20 2.82
CA SER A 246 28.43 19.62 2.26
C SER A 246 29.49 19.30 3.33
N MET A 247 29.64 20.16 4.33
CA MET A 247 30.58 19.92 5.42
C MET A 247 30.12 18.78 6.33
N ALA A 248 28.82 18.69 6.62
CA ALA A 248 28.23 17.56 7.34
C ALA A 248 28.45 16.24 6.57
N GLN A 249 28.22 16.24 5.24
CA GLN A 249 28.48 15.09 4.36
C GLN A 249 29.95 14.64 4.42
N LYS A 250 30.89 15.58 4.34
CA LYS A 250 32.32 15.28 4.42
C LYS A 250 32.68 14.67 5.77
N ALA A 251 32.08 15.15 6.86
CA ALA A 251 32.41 14.72 8.22
C ALA A 251 31.95 13.28 8.47
N PHE A 252 30.74 12.92 8.03
CA PHE A 252 30.22 11.56 8.13
C PHE A 252 31.11 10.49 7.49
N LEU A 253 31.81 10.84 6.40
CA LEU A 253 32.73 9.94 5.73
C LEU A 253 33.99 9.64 6.54
N GLU A 254 34.43 10.55 7.42
CA GLU A 254 35.61 10.35 8.27
C GLU A 254 35.30 9.54 9.53
N PHE A 255 34.04 9.51 9.98
CA PHE A 255 33.62 8.75 11.17
C PHE A 255 33.52 7.23 10.98
N GLY A 256 33.62 6.72 9.74
CA GLY A 256 33.69 5.29 9.43
C GLY A 256 32.58 4.46 10.09
N GLU A 257 32.96 3.41 10.81
CA GLU A 257 32.00 2.49 11.46
C GLU A 257 31.07 3.17 12.48
N SER A 258 31.51 4.27 13.10
CA SER A 258 30.70 4.97 14.10
C SER A 258 29.48 5.67 13.48
N ALA A 259 29.49 5.90 12.17
CA ALA A 259 28.39 6.50 11.42
C ALA A 259 27.38 5.48 10.89
N ILE A 260 27.61 4.16 11.02
CA ILE A 260 26.78 3.11 10.42
C ILE A 260 25.31 3.21 10.84
N VAL A 261 25.03 3.27 12.14
CA VAL A 261 23.64 3.29 12.65
C VAL A 261 22.89 4.56 12.23
N PRO A 262 23.45 5.77 12.41
CA PRO A 262 22.82 7.00 11.91
C PRO A 262 22.57 6.99 10.39
N LEU A 263 23.51 6.48 9.61
CA LEU A 263 23.37 6.43 8.15
C LEU A 263 22.34 5.39 7.70
N ILE A 264 22.22 4.24 8.38
CA ILE A 264 21.13 3.28 8.12
C ILE A 264 19.77 3.93 8.40
N SER A 265 19.63 4.71 9.48
CA SER A 265 18.39 5.48 9.73
C SER A 265 18.13 6.52 8.64
N GLY A 266 19.19 7.17 8.14
CA GLY A 266 19.11 8.16 7.07
C GLY A 266 18.63 7.62 5.72
N LEU A 267 18.74 6.31 5.45
CA LEU A 267 18.16 5.68 4.24
C LEU A 267 16.64 5.79 4.17
N TYR A 268 15.97 6.02 5.31
CA TYR A 268 14.52 6.11 5.43
C TYR A 268 14.04 7.53 5.75
N ASP A 269 14.90 8.54 5.68
CA ASP A 269 14.52 9.93 5.90
C ASP A 269 13.60 10.43 4.78
N ASP A 270 12.68 11.35 5.08
CA ASP A 270 11.76 11.94 4.09
C ASP A 270 12.52 12.78 3.04
N ASP A 271 13.70 13.32 3.40
CA ASP A 271 14.54 14.11 2.52
C ASP A 271 15.35 13.23 1.54
N PHE A 272 15.20 13.52 0.24
CA PHE A 272 15.90 12.80 -0.83
C PHE A 272 17.42 12.91 -0.76
N GLU A 273 17.96 14.08 -0.40
CA GLU A 273 19.39 14.29 -0.33
C GLU A 273 20.02 13.50 0.83
N ILE A 274 19.30 13.37 1.94
CA ILE A 274 19.76 12.58 3.10
C ILE A 274 19.80 11.10 2.76
N ARG A 275 18.78 10.59 2.08
CA ARG A 275 18.77 9.18 1.63
C ARG A 275 19.97 8.91 0.72
N LYS A 276 20.23 9.79 -0.25
CA LYS A 276 21.33 9.65 -1.21
C LYS A 276 22.72 9.79 -0.56
N VAL A 277 22.88 10.73 0.37
CA VAL A 277 24.12 10.88 1.14
C VAL A 277 24.37 9.64 1.99
N SER A 278 23.34 9.15 2.66
CA SER A 278 23.41 7.96 3.49
C SER A 278 23.80 6.74 2.66
N GLU A 279 23.16 6.56 1.50
CA GLU A 279 23.48 5.49 0.55
C GLU A 279 24.96 5.54 0.11
N ASN A 280 25.44 6.70 -0.35
CA ASN A 280 26.83 6.87 -0.80
C ASN A 280 27.85 6.68 0.31
N ALA A 281 27.55 7.16 1.53
CA ALA A 281 28.44 7.04 2.67
C ALA A 281 28.56 5.58 3.12
N LEU A 282 27.43 4.86 3.22
CA LEU A 282 27.40 3.43 3.54
C LEU A 282 28.15 2.61 2.48
N ALA A 283 27.96 2.90 1.19
CA ALA A 283 28.66 2.23 0.10
C ALA A 283 30.18 2.46 0.16
N ARG A 284 30.64 3.66 0.54
CA ARG A 284 32.06 3.99 0.71
C ARG A 284 32.71 3.33 1.92
N ILE A 285 31.94 2.98 2.97
CA ILE A 285 32.44 2.17 4.09
C ILE A 285 32.85 0.77 3.58
N GLY A 286 32.11 0.21 2.62
CA GLY A 286 32.50 -1.00 1.89
C GLY A 286 32.27 -2.30 2.69
N GLU A 287 33.16 -3.28 2.53
CA GLU A 287 32.99 -4.64 3.08
C GLU A 287 32.60 -4.74 4.58
N PRO A 288 33.17 -3.94 5.51
CA PRO A 288 32.86 -4.06 6.95
C PRO A 288 31.38 -3.89 7.32
N ILE A 289 30.60 -3.22 6.47
CA ILE A 289 29.18 -2.94 6.76
C ILE A 289 28.24 -4.06 6.34
N ILE A 290 28.69 -4.97 5.47
CA ILE A 290 27.84 -5.99 4.84
C ILE A 290 27.11 -6.87 5.87
N PRO A 291 27.76 -7.36 6.96
CA PRO A 291 27.04 -8.12 7.98
C PRO A 291 25.89 -7.33 8.63
N HIS A 292 26.10 -6.04 8.89
CA HIS A 292 25.10 -5.16 9.50
C HIS A 292 23.90 -4.91 8.56
N LEU A 293 24.17 -4.71 7.26
CA LEU A 293 23.10 -4.54 6.27
C LEU A 293 22.27 -5.83 6.10
N LEU A 294 22.92 -7.00 6.12
CA LEU A 294 22.24 -8.29 6.02
C LEU A 294 21.41 -8.62 7.26
N GLU A 295 21.89 -8.24 8.45
CA GLU A 295 21.10 -8.34 9.69
C GLU A 295 19.87 -7.44 9.62
N GLU A 296 20.01 -6.17 9.22
CA GLU A 296 18.88 -5.24 9.12
C GLU A 296 17.83 -5.70 8.09
N LEU A 297 18.27 -6.23 6.94
CA LEU A 297 17.38 -6.79 5.91
C LEU A 297 16.44 -7.89 6.44
N SER A 298 16.89 -8.65 7.45
CA SER A 298 16.11 -9.74 8.03
C SER A 298 14.89 -9.25 8.83
N PHE A 299 14.91 -8.00 9.31
CA PHE A 299 13.86 -7.41 10.14
C PHE A 299 12.91 -6.47 9.37
N LYS A 300 13.23 -6.11 8.12
CA LYS A 300 12.47 -5.13 7.31
C LYS A 300 11.44 -5.77 6.38
N SER A 301 10.38 -5.02 6.09
CA SER A 301 9.34 -5.37 5.10
C SER A 301 9.81 -5.10 3.66
N GLU A 302 9.16 -5.69 2.64
CA GLU A 302 9.58 -5.54 1.23
C GLU A 302 9.88 -4.09 0.76
N PRO A 303 9.03 -3.08 1.00
CA PRO A 303 9.33 -1.71 0.56
C PRO A 303 10.52 -1.09 1.31
N GLU A 304 10.77 -1.53 2.54
CA GLU A 304 11.87 -1.02 3.36
C GLU A 304 13.21 -1.71 3.05
N ARG A 305 13.22 -2.83 2.31
CA ARG A 305 14.46 -3.52 1.92
C ARG A 305 15.19 -2.84 0.76
N GLU A 306 14.47 -2.14 -0.11
CA GLU A 306 15.03 -1.61 -1.36
C GLU A 306 16.21 -0.64 -1.17
N PRO A 307 16.20 0.31 -0.21
CA PRO A 307 17.35 1.18 0.05
C PRO A 307 18.60 0.40 0.52
N LEU A 308 18.42 -0.62 1.36
CA LEU A 308 19.50 -1.48 1.84
C LEU A 308 20.08 -2.33 0.71
N ILE A 309 19.21 -2.86 -0.16
CA ILE A 309 19.63 -3.58 -1.37
C ILE A 309 20.46 -2.67 -2.27
N GLY A 310 20.03 -1.42 -2.48
CA GLY A 310 20.78 -0.43 -3.27
C GLY A 310 22.21 -0.24 -2.77
N VAL A 311 22.40 -0.09 -1.46
CA VAL A 311 23.74 0.02 -0.84
C VAL A 311 24.58 -1.24 -1.10
N ILE A 312 24.02 -2.44 -0.88
CA ILE A 312 24.75 -3.70 -1.11
C ILE A 312 25.19 -3.83 -2.57
N GLN A 313 24.34 -3.41 -3.52
CA GLN A 313 24.67 -3.42 -4.94
C GLN A 313 25.79 -2.43 -5.28
N GLN A 314 25.82 -1.26 -4.66
CA GLN A 314 26.90 -0.29 -4.84
C GLN A 314 28.24 -0.79 -4.27
N ILE A 315 28.22 -1.56 -3.18
CA ILE A 315 29.44 -2.20 -2.63
C ILE A 315 30.03 -3.21 -3.64
N GLY A 316 29.16 -3.94 -4.35
CA GLY A 316 29.57 -4.78 -5.48
C GLY A 316 30.17 -6.13 -5.07
N GLU A 317 31.20 -6.58 -5.79
CA GLU A 317 31.81 -7.92 -5.68
C GLU A 317 32.14 -8.40 -4.25
N PRO A 318 32.63 -7.55 -3.32
CA PRO A 318 32.88 -7.95 -1.93
C PRO A 318 31.66 -8.49 -1.18
N ALA A 319 30.44 -8.17 -1.62
CA ALA A 319 29.21 -8.67 -1.00
C ALA A 319 28.86 -10.11 -1.38
N ILE A 320 29.36 -10.60 -2.51
CA ILE A 320 28.93 -11.89 -3.08
C ILE A 320 29.17 -13.07 -2.12
N PRO A 321 30.34 -13.21 -1.44
CA PRO A 321 30.54 -14.31 -0.49
C PRO A 321 29.55 -14.29 0.68
N TYR A 322 29.21 -13.11 1.20
CA TYR A 322 28.27 -12.96 2.31
C TYR A 322 26.83 -13.25 1.88
N LEU A 323 26.46 -12.85 0.67
CA LEU A 323 25.16 -13.14 0.06
C LEU A 323 24.99 -14.65 -0.19
N ILE A 324 26.01 -15.32 -0.73
CA ILE A 324 25.99 -16.77 -0.95
C ILE A 324 25.88 -17.52 0.38
N LYS A 325 26.64 -17.10 1.40
CA LYS A 325 26.54 -17.70 2.74
C LYS A 325 25.12 -17.60 3.30
N ASN A 326 24.51 -16.41 3.24
CA ASN A 326 23.14 -16.19 3.73
C ASN A 326 22.07 -16.87 2.86
N LEU A 327 22.31 -17.06 1.56
CA LEU A 327 21.44 -17.84 0.68
C LEU A 327 21.37 -19.31 1.12
N VAL A 328 22.52 -19.88 1.48
CA VAL A 328 22.64 -21.29 1.89
C VAL A 328 22.13 -21.50 3.31
N GLU A 329 22.52 -20.64 4.25
CA GLU A 329 22.20 -20.79 5.69
C GLU A 329 20.83 -20.20 6.07
N GLY A 330 20.28 -19.28 5.27
CA GLY A 330 19.04 -18.56 5.54
C GLY A 330 17.78 -19.41 5.45
N ARG A 331 16.61 -18.83 5.79
CA ARG A 331 15.29 -19.50 5.68
C ARG A 331 14.23 -18.54 5.16
N GLY A 332 13.25 -19.07 4.43
CA GLY A 332 12.06 -18.34 3.99
C GLY A 332 12.38 -17.12 3.13
N GLU A 333 11.86 -15.96 3.54
CA GLU A 333 11.98 -14.69 2.83
C GLU A 333 13.41 -14.18 2.66
N VAL A 334 14.31 -14.48 3.60
CA VAL A 334 15.72 -14.08 3.51
C VAL A 334 16.38 -14.68 2.27
N LYS A 335 16.06 -15.94 1.93
CA LYS A 335 16.59 -16.61 0.72
C LYS A 335 16.15 -15.90 -0.56
N LYS A 336 14.86 -15.53 -0.65
CA LYS A 336 14.32 -14.81 -1.81
C LYS A 336 15.01 -13.47 -2.01
N THR A 337 15.25 -12.73 -0.92
CA THR A 337 15.97 -11.46 -0.97
C THR A 337 17.43 -11.65 -1.41
N MET A 338 18.14 -12.68 -0.93
CA MET A 338 19.51 -12.96 -1.39
C MET A 338 19.55 -13.30 -2.90
N ILE A 339 18.59 -14.10 -3.39
CA ILE A 339 18.45 -14.41 -4.82
C ILE A 339 18.23 -13.12 -5.62
N GLN A 340 17.31 -12.26 -5.19
CA GLN A 340 17.03 -10.98 -5.84
C GLN A 340 18.28 -10.10 -5.96
N ILE A 341 19.06 -9.97 -4.88
CA ILE A 341 20.29 -9.17 -4.87
C ILE A 341 21.31 -9.76 -5.85
N LEU A 342 21.60 -11.06 -5.73
CA LEU A 342 22.56 -11.76 -6.59
C LEU A 342 22.17 -11.67 -8.08
N SER A 343 20.89 -11.87 -8.40
CA SER A 343 20.37 -11.77 -9.77
C SER A 343 20.52 -10.36 -10.34
N ARG A 344 20.27 -9.30 -9.53
CA ARG A 344 20.45 -7.91 -9.98
C ARG A 344 21.93 -7.52 -10.15
N MET A 345 22.84 -8.12 -9.39
CA MET A 345 24.29 -7.96 -9.60
C MET A 345 24.76 -8.63 -10.90
N GLY A 346 24.00 -9.61 -11.41
CA GLY A 346 24.17 -10.16 -12.75
C GLY A 346 25.41 -11.06 -12.87
N ALA A 347 26.06 -11.01 -14.03
CA ALA A 347 27.02 -12.05 -14.45
C ALA A 347 28.25 -12.22 -13.54
N ILE A 348 28.63 -11.17 -12.80
CA ILE A 348 29.76 -11.20 -11.87
C ILE A 348 29.58 -12.22 -10.73
N THR A 349 28.34 -12.57 -10.40
CA THR A 349 28.02 -13.52 -9.32
C THR A 349 28.13 -14.99 -9.72
N ILE A 350 28.06 -15.28 -11.02
CA ILE A 350 27.94 -16.65 -11.53
C ILE A 350 29.17 -17.51 -11.20
N PRO A 351 30.43 -17.06 -11.38
CA PRO A 351 31.59 -17.87 -11.03
C PRO A 351 31.63 -18.25 -9.53
N TYR A 352 31.18 -17.33 -8.67
CA TYR A 352 31.10 -17.56 -7.23
C TYR A 352 30.03 -18.58 -6.87
N LEU A 353 28.87 -18.51 -7.53
CA LEU A 353 27.80 -19.50 -7.36
C LEU A 353 28.21 -20.88 -7.86
N ILE A 354 28.93 -20.96 -9.00
CA ILE A 354 29.42 -22.25 -9.53
C ILE A 354 30.38 -22.90 -8.54
N ASN A 355 31.33 -22.12 -7.99
CA ASN A 355 32.27 -22.63 -6.99
C ASN A 355 31.55 -23.14 -5.73
N ALA A 356 30.46 -22.47 -5.32
CA ALA A 356 29.66 -22.85 -4.15
C ALA A 356 28.92 -24.20 -4.31
N ILE A 357 28.64 -24.66 -5.53
CA ILE A 357 27.96 -25.96 -5.77
C ILE A 357 28.76 -27.12 -5.16
N SER A 358 30.09 -27.06 -5.27
CA SER A 358 30.99 -28.11 -4.78
C SER A 358 31.11 -28.15 -3.25
N THR A 359 30.85 -27.02 -2.57
CA THR A 359 31.10 -26.86 -1.13
C THR A 359 29.85 -27.02 -0.28
N VAL A 360 28.67 -26.82 -0.86
CA VAL A 360 27.39 -26.83 -0.14
C VAL A 360 26.72 -28.21 -0.20
N SER A 361 26.09 -28.65 0.89
CA SER A 361 25.34 -29.91 0.92
C SER A 361 24.02 -29.83 0.13
N ASP A 362 23.21 -28.79 0.39
CA ASP A 362 21.91 -28.53 -0.25
C ASP A 362 22.03 -27.46 -1.34
N THR A 363 21.83 -27.86 -2.59
CA THR A 363 21.96 -26.99 -3.76
C THR A 363 20.65 -26.36 -4.22
N SER A 364 19.52 -26.59 -3.51
CA SER A 364 18.21 -26.06 -3.87
C SER A 364 18.19 -24.53 -4.03
N SER A 365 18.83 -23.82 -3.10
CA SER A 365 18.86 -22.36 -3.11
C SER A 365 19.80 -21.79 -4.16
N LEU A 366 20.87 -22.52 -4.50
CA LEU A 366 21.72 -22.19 -5.63
C LEU A 366 20.97 -22.39 -6.95
N ARG A 367 20.15 -23.45 -7.04
CA ARG A 367 19.27 -23.72 -8.19
C ARG A 367 18.33 -22.54 -8.42
N ASP A 368 17.63 -22.10 -7.38
CA ASP A 368 16.71 -20.95 -7.48
C ASP A 368 17.44 -19.66 -7.94
N ALA A 369 18.67 -19.44 -7.47
CA ALA A 369 19.48 -18.31 -7.90
C ALA A 369 19.83 -18.37 -9.40
N PHE A 370 20.30 -19.52 -9.90
CA PHE A 370 20.61 -19.68 -11.32
C PHE A 370 19.36 -19.58 -12.20
N LEU A 371 18.23 -20.14 -11.77
CA LEU A 371 16.96 -20.01 -12.51
C LEU A 371 16.49 -18.56 -12.57
N SER A 372 16.65 -17.79 -11.49
CA SER A 372 16.33 -16.36 -11.47
C SER A 372 17.22 -15.55 -12.42
N MET A 373 18.49 -15.94 -12.62
CA MET A 373 19.40 -15.32 -13.58
C MET A 373 19.13 -15.72 -15.03
N GLY A 374 18.53 -16.89 -15.24
CA GLY A 374 18.09 -17.39 -16.54
C GLY A 374 19.20 -17.35 -17.60
N ARG A 375 18.91 -16.70 -18.74
CA ARG A 375 19.82 -16.65 -19.90
C ARG A 375 21.20 -16.06 -19.63
N ILE A 376 21.35 -15.21 -18.61
CA ILE A 376 22.64 -14.61 -18.24
C ILE A 376 23.58 -15.70 -17.69
N ALA A 377 23.05 -16.66 -16.92
CA ALA A 377 23.81 -17.77 -16.36
C ALA A 377 24.21 -18.82 -17.41
N TYR A 378 23.46 -18.90 -18.51
CA TYR A 378 23.55 -19.99 -19.46
C TYR A 378 24.97 -20.25 -20.03
N PRO A 379 25.69 -19.26 -20.59
CA PRO A 379 27.00 -19.53 -21.21
C PRO A 379 28.04 -20.01 -20.20
N PHE A 380 27.94 -19.57 -18.95
CA PHE A 380 28.85 -19.96 -17.88
C PHE A 380 28.54 -21.36 -17.36
N LEU A 381 27.26 -21.73 -17.29
CA LEU A 381 26.82 -23.08 -16.93
C LEU A 381 27.17 -24.09 -18.03
N GLU A 382 27.05 -23.69 -19.29
CA GLU A 382 27.47 -24.48 -20.46
C GLU A 382 28.96 -24.79 -20.38
N GLU A 383 29.81 -23.77 -20.21
CA GLU A 383 31.27 -23.94 -20.02
C GLU A 383 31.61 -24.79 -18.78
N ALA A 384 30.89 -24.61 -17.67
CA ALA A 384 31.10 -25.39 -16.45
C ALA A 384 30.67 -26.85 -16.62
N SER A 385 29.61 -27.15 -17.36
CA SER A 385 29.15 -28.52 -17.60
C SER A 385 30.16 -29.38 -18.36
N GLU A 386 30.98 -28.76 -19.23
CA GLU A 386 32.03 -29.45 -19.97
C GLU A 386 33.30 -29.64 -19.14
N ARG A 387 33.67 -28.62 -18.35
CA ARG A 387 34.95 -28.57 -17.62
C ARG A 387 34.92 -29.22 -16.25
N GLU A 388 33.82 -29.04 -15.52
CA GLU A 388 33.69 -29.53 -14.15
C GLU A 388 33.37 -31.03 -14.12
N ARG A 389 33.44 -31.65 -12.93
CA ARG A 389 33.22 -33.08 -12.72
C ARG A 389 32.38 -33.32 -11.47
N GLY A 390 31.80 -34.52 -11.34
CA GLY A 390 30.98 -34.92 -10.20
C GLY A 390 29.78 -34.01 -9.97
N LYS A 391 29.54 -33.63 -8.70
CA LYS A 391 28.37 -32.86 -8.26
C LYS A 391 28.12 -31.57 -9.06
N THR A 392 29.17 -30.83 -9.41
CA THR A 392 29.04 -29.58 -10.16
C THR A 392 28.57 -29.83 -11.60
N ALA A 393 29.12 -30.84 -12.28
CA ALA A 393 28.72 -31.20 -13.64
C ALA A 393 27.25 -31.65 -13.68
N VAL A 394 26.85 -32.56 -12.79
CA VAL A 394 25.46 -33.03 -12.64
C VAL A 394 24.50 -31.87 -12.43
N PHE A 395 24.84 -30.96 -11.51
CA PHE A 395 24.02 -29.78 -11.23
C PHE A 395 23.90 -28.86 -12.44
N THR A 396 25.01 -28.56 -13.14
CA THR A 396 24.98 -27.67 -14.30
C THR A 396 24.14 -28.23 -15.46
N VAL A 397 24.25 -29.54 -15.74
CA VAL A 397 23.46 -30.20 -16.80
C VAL A 397 21.96 -30.12 -16.51
N ASP A 398 21.55 -30.32 -15.26
CA ASP A 398 20.16 -30.24 -14.84
C ASP A 398 19.59 -28.80 -14.90
N ILE A 399 20.39 -27.80 -14.50
CA ILE A 399 19.96 -26.40 -14.56
C ILE A 399 19.88 -25.87 -15.98
N LEU A 400 20.80 -26.26 -16.88
CA LEU A 400 20.77 -25.86 -18.28
C LEU A 400 19.41 -26.20 -18.93
N ARG A 401 18.86 -27.38 -18.64
CA ARG A 401 17.51 -27.78 -19.08
C ARG A 401 16.44 -26.81 -18.64
N GLN A 402 16.45 -26.44 -17.36
CA GLN A 402 15.40 -25.63 -16.76
C GLN A 402 15.45 -24.17 -17.22
N ILE A 403 16.64 -23.67 -17.62
CA ILE A 403 16.81 -22.31 -18.17
C ILE A 403 16.38 -22.25 -19.64
N ASP A 404 16.92 -23.13 -20.48
CA ASP A 404 16.64 -23.18 -21.91
C ASP A 404 16.75 -24.63 -22.42
N PRO A 405 15.62 -25.38 -22.42
CA PRO A 405 15.60 -26.78 -22.81
C PRO A 405 16.15 -27.01 -24.22
N VAL A 406 15.93 -26.06 -25.13
CA VAL A 406 16.31 -26.17 -26.55
C VAL A 406 17.81 -26.11 -26.70
N ARG A 407 18.43 -25.06 -26.13
CA ARG A 407 19.87 -24.89 -26.23
C ARG A 407 20.61 -25.97 -25.45
N ALA A 408 19.98 -26.52 -24.40
CA ALA A 408 20.59 -27.50 -23.50
C ALA A 408 20.74 -28.90 -24.12
N VAL A 409 20.09 -29.16 -25.25
CA VAL A 409 20.21 -30.43 -25.99
C VAL A 409 21.67 -30.73 -26.35
N GLU A 410 22.41 -29.80 -26.94
CA GLU A 410 23.81 -30.08 -27.36
C GLU A 410 24.77 -30.32 -26.18
N PRO A 411 24.76 -29.52 -25.10
CA PRO A 411 25.52 -29.82 -23.89
C PRO A 411 25.17 -31.20 -23.29
N MET A 412 23.89 -31.58 -23.26
CA MET A 412 23.47 -32.89 -22.75
C MET A 412 23.90 -34.05 -23.65
N ILE A 413 23.82 -33.87 -24.97
CA ILE A 413 24.30 -34.87 -25.94
C ILE A 413 25.81 -35.05 -25.78
N THR A 414 26.55 -33.97 -25.56
CA THR A 414 27.98 -34.03 -25.24
C THR A 414 28.21 -34.75 -23.90
N ALA A 415 27.35 -34.52 -22.91
CA ALA A 415 27.38 -35.19 -21.61
C ALA A 415 27.08 -36.71 -21.69
N LEU A 416 26.41 -37.22 -22.72
CA LEU A 416 26.28 -38.67 -22.95
C LEU A 416 27.63 -39.36 -23.23
N TYR A 417 28.63 -38.61 -23.69
CA TYR A 417 30.00 -39.11 -23.90
C TYR A 417 30.92 -38.87 -22.70
N HIS A 418 30.38 -38.34 -21.60
CA HIS A 418 31.16 -37.99 -20.42
C HIS A 418 31.69 -39.24 -19.70
N THR A 419 32.87 -39.16 -19.10
CA THR A 419 33.51 -40.31 -18.43
C THR A 419 32.80 -40.74 -17.14
N ASP A 420 32.17 -39.80 -16.44
CA ASP A 420 31.40 -40.02 -15.21
C ASP A 420 30.00 -40.56 -15.53
N GLN A 421 29.63 -41.68 -14.90
CA GLN A 421 28.34 -42.34 -15.09
C GLN A 421 27.16 -41.49 -14.59
N GLU A 422 27.33 -40.79 -13.47
CA GLU A 422 26.26 -39.99 -12.87
C GLU A 422 25.85 -38.83 -13.81
N VAL A 423 26.85 -38.26 -14.51
CA VAL A 423 26.63 -37.23 -15.53
C VAL A 423 25.90 -37.79 -16.75
N ARG A 424 26.22 -39.01 -17.19
CA ARG A 424 25.54 -39.68 -18.32
C ARG A 424 24.08 -40.00 -18.00
N GLU A 425 23.81 -40.54 -16.82
CA GLU A 425 22.46 -40.86 -16.37
C GLU A 425 21.61 -39.60 -16.20
N THR A 426 22.17 -38.55 -15.61
CA THR A 426 21.50 -37.24 -15.50
C THR A 426 21.22 -36.63 -16.88
N ALA A 427 22.16 -36.73 -17.82
CA ALA A 427 21.96 -36.25 -19.18
C ALA A 427 20.87 -37.06 -19.90
N LEU A 428 20.83 -38.39 -19.73
CA LEU A 428 19.77 -39.25 -20.25
C LEU A 428 18.39 -38.84 -19.72
N GLU A 429 18.24 -38.70 -18.40
CA GLU A 429 16.96 -38.32 -17.79
C GLU A 429 16.49 -36.95 -18.30
N ASN A 430 17.42 -35.98 -18.36
CA ASN A 430 17.11 -34.66 -18.88
C ASN A 430 16.75 -34.66 -20.37
N LEU A 431 17.41 -35.48 -21.19
CA LEU A 431 17.10 -35.62 -22.62
C LEU A 431 15.73 -36.28 -22.84
N VAL A 432 15.34 -37.22 -21.98
CA VAL A 432 13.98 -37.80 -21.98
C VAL A 432 12.94 -36.74 -21.58
N GLU A 433 13.20 -35.95 -20.54
CA GLU A 433 12.29 -34.88 -20.12
C GLU A 433 12.19 -33.73 -21.14
N THR A 434 13.23 -33.53 -21.95
CA THR A 434 13.24 -32.52 -23.02
C THR A 434 12.32 -32.90 -24.18
N GLY A 435 11.96 -34.19 -24.29
CA GLY A 435 10.96 -34.66 -25.25
C GLY A 435 11.41 -34.52 -26.70
N GLU A 436 10.45 -34.22 -27.57
CA GLU A 436 10.59 -34.03 -29.02
C GLU A 436 11.85 -33.26 -29.46
N MET A 437 12.25 -32.23 -28.72
CA MET A 437 13.37 -31.35 -29.11
C MET A 437 14.74 -32.06 -29.08
N ALA A 438 14.89 -33.08 -28.24
CA ALA A 438 16.12 -33.86 -28.13
C ALA A 438 16.19 -34.99 -29.16
N ILE A 439 15.05 -35.40 -29.74
CA ILE A 439 14.91 -36.61 -30.54
C ILE A 439 15.77 -36.60 -31.80
N PRO A 440 15.80 -35.54 -32.63
CA PRO A 440 16.66 -35.51 -33.82
C PRO A 440 18.13 -35.76 -33.50
N ARG A 441 18.59 -35.23 -32.36
CA ARG A 441 19.99 -35.36 -31.96
C ARG A 441 20.28 -36.72 -31.31
N LEU A 442 19.34 -37.27 -30.53
CA LEU A 442 19.40 -38.64 -30.01
C LEU A 442 19.46 -39.68 -31.13
N VAL A 443 18.69 -39.48 -32.21
CA VAL A 443 18.74 -40.33 -33.41
C VAL A 443 20.13 -40.30 -34.05
N GLN A 444 20.75 -39.12 -34.15
CA GLN A 444 22.13 -39.00 -34.67
C GLN A 444 23.16 -39.71 -33.77
N VAL A 445 22.94 -39.77 -32.45
CA VAL A 445 23.82 -40.52 -31.51
C VAL A 445 23.79 -42.02 -31.80
N LEU A 446 22.69 -42.58 -32.32
CA LEU A 446 22.63 -44.01 -32.72
C LEU A 446 23.68 -44.39 -33.77
N GLY A 447 24.16 -43.42 -34.57
CA GLY A 447 25.24 -43.61 -35.55
C GLY A 447 26.65 -43.30 -35.04
N SER A 448 26.83 -42.92 -33.77
CA SER A 448 28.09 -42.36 -33.23
C SER A 448 29.21 -43.39 -32.98
N GLY A 449 28.93 -44.68 -33.09
CA GLY A 449 29.91 -45.77 -32.85
C GLY A 449 30.34 -45.95 -31.40
N ASN A 450 29.86 -45.12 -30.46
CA ASN A 450 30.07 -45.29 -29.02
C ASN A 450 28.92 -46.12 -28.43
N GLU A 451 29.21 -47.38 -28.07
CA GLU A 451 28.20 -48.34 -27.61
C GLU A 451 27.44 -47.88 -26.35
N GLU A 452 28.12 -47.20 -25.41
CA GLU A 452 27.47 -46.68 -24.20
C GLU A 452 26.50 -45.53 -24.53
N ALA A 453 26.92 -44.57 -25.36
CA ALA A 453 26.07 -43.46 -25.78
C ALA A 453 24.89 -43.93 -26.65
N VAL A 454 25.10 -44.93 -27.51
CA VAL A 454 24.05 -45.54 -28.34
C VAL A 454 22.99 -46.24 -27.48
N ASN A 455 23.40 -47.00 -26.47
CA ASN A 455 22.46 -47.68 -25.57
C ASN A 455 21.63 -46.69 -24.73
N LEU A 456 22.26 -45.61 -24.24
CA LEU A 456 21.55 -44.53 -23.56
C LEU A 456 20.58 -43.81 -24.50
N ALA A 457 21.00 -43.51 -25.74
CA ALA A 457 20.14 -42.88 -26.74
C ALA A 457 18.95 -43.78 -27.15
N LYS A 458 19.18 -45.10 -27.32
CA LYS A 458 18.10 -46.08 -27.55
C LYS A 458 17.09 -46.06 -26.39
N THR A 459 17.59 -46.10 -25.15
CA THR A 459 16.76 -46.03 -23.94
C THR A 459 15.97 -44.72 -23.89
N ALA A 460 16.60 -43.60 -24.26
CA ALA A 460 15.94 -42.30 -24.31
C ALA A 460 14.80 -42.31 -25.34
N LEU A 461 15.05 -42.79 -26.55
CA LEU A 461 14.08 -42.81 -27.65
C LEU A 461 12.88 -43.72 -27.33
N ILE A 462 13.11 -44.87 -26.70
CA ILE A 462 12.02 -45.74 -26.22
C ILE A 462 11.19 -45.02 -25.15
N ARG A 463 11.84 -44.34 -24.19
CA ARG A 463 11.14 -43.59 -23.12
C ARG A 463 10.39 -42.36 -23.64
N ASN A 464 10.82 -41.77 -24.75
CA ASN A 464 10.11 -40.69 -25.44
C ASN A 464 8.83 -41.19 -26.15
N GLY A 465 8.69 -42.51 -26.35
CA GLY A 465 7.47 -43.15 -26.84
C GLY A 465 6.99 -42.59 -28.18
N GLN A 466 5.72 -42.19 -28.24
CA GLN A 466 5.07 -41.68 -29.45
C GLN A 466 5.81 -40.50 -30.11
N GLN A 467 6.47 -39.64 -29.33
CA GLN A 467 7.20 -38.47 -29.87
C GLN A 467 8.42 -38.87 -30.70
N ALA A 468 9.01 -40.04 -30.44
CA ALA A 468 10.17 -40.53 -31.18
C ALA A 468 9.80 -41.12 -32.53
N VAL A 469 8.57 -41.61 -32.67
CA VAL A 469 8.10 -42.37 -33.84
C VAL A 469 8.27 -41.61 -35.17
N PRO A 470 7.87 -40.32 -35.32
CA PRO A 470 8.01 -39.61 -36.58
C PRO A 470 9.47 -39.52 -37.04
N HIS A 471 10.36 -39.14 -36.13
CA HIS A 471 11.78 -38.95 -36.42
C HIS A 471 12.51 -40.26 -36.71
N LEU A 472 12.09 -41.35 -36.04
CA LEU A 472 12.58 -42.70 -36.31
C LEU A 472 12.14 -43.17 -37.71
N ILE A 473 10.90 -42.88 -38.11
CA ILE A 473 10.38 -43.21 -39.44
C ILE A 473 11.09 -42.40 -40.53
N ASP A 474 11.28 -41.10 -40.34
CA ASP A 474 12.06 -40.27 -41.28
C ASP A 474 13.48 -40.83 -41.48
N SER A 475 14.08 -41.37 -40.42
CA SER A 475 15.43 -41.96 -40.46
C SER A 475 15.48 -43.32 -41.17
N LEU A 476 14.36 -44.04 -41.29
CA LEU A 476 14.27 -45.25 -42.13
C LEU A 476 14.39 -44.91 -43.63
N THR A 477 14.01 -43.69 -44.00
CA THR A 477 14.05 -43.18 -45.38
C THR A 477 15.41 -42.57 -45.78
N ASP A 478 16.32 -42.33 -44.81
CA ASP A 478 17.64 -41.76 -45.09
C ASP A 478 18.63 -42.85 -45.59
N PRO A 479 19.14 -42.78 -46.83
CA PRO A 479 20.05 -43.78 -47.39
C PRO A 479 21.46 -43.80 -46.76
N MET A 480 21.78 -42.85 -45.86
CA MET A 480 23.10 -42.72 -45.23
C MET A 480 23.21 -43.47 -43.88
N GLY A 481 22.97 -44.78 -43.89
CA GLY A 481 23.74 -45.71 -43.05
C GLY A 481 23.35 -45.89 -41.57
N PHE A 482 22.07 -45.81 -41.21
CA PHE A 482 21.60 -46.33 -39.91
C PHE A 482 21.37 -47.84 -39.97
N ASP A 483 21.54 -48.53 -38.84
CA ASP A 483 21.12 -49.94 -38.74
C ASP A 483 19.59 -49.99 -38.59
N HIS A 484 18.88 -50.25 -39.70
CA HIS A 484 17.42 -50.36 -39.75
C HIS A 484 16.87 -51.34 -38.71
N ALA A 485 17.66 -52.34 -38.28
CA ALA A 485 17.24 -53.27 -37.24
C ALA A 485 17.05 -52.58 -35.88
N ILE A 486 17.91 -51.63 -35.53
CA ILE A 486 17.82 -50.89 -34.25
C ILE A 486 16.57 -50.00 -34.24
N ILE A 487 16.26 -49.36 -35.37
CA ILE A 487 15.08 -48.49 -35.50
C ILE A 487 13.79 -49.31 -35.45
N LEU A 488 13.75 -50.44 -36.16
CA LEU A 488 12.59 -51.35 -36.16
C LEU A 488 12.34 -51.98 -34.80
N ASP A 489 13.40 -52.29 -34.05
CA ASP A 489 13.27 -52.78 -32.66
C ASP A 489 12.66 -51.73 -31.74
N ILE A 490 13.02 -50.44 -31.89
CA ILE A 490 12.42 -49.35 -31.11
C ILE A 490 10.94 -49.18 -31.48
N LEU A 491 10.57 -49.22 -32.77
CA LEU A 491 9.20 -49.04 -33.23
C LEU A 491 8.25 -50.18 -32.83
N ARG A 492 8.75 -51.43 -32.75
CA ARG A 492 7.95 -52.57 -32.28
C ARG A 492 7.54 -52.46 -30.82
N GLU A 493 8.38 -51.88 -29.97
CA GLU A 493 8.06 -51.69 -28.56
C GLU A 493 6.95 -50.63 -28.36
N SER A 494 6.67 -49.79 -29.37
CA SER A 494 5.66 -48.72 -29.36
C SER A 494 4.24 -49.12 -29.82
N LYS A 495 4.00 -50.35 -30.29
CA LYS A 495 2.66 -50.93 -30.62
C LYS A 495 1.74 -50.01 -31.46
N THR A 496 0.48 -49.79 -31.03
CA THR A 496 -0.56 -49.03 -31.75
C THR A 496 -0.21 -47.56 -31.98
N ASP A 497 0.70 -47.00 -31.18
CA ASP A 497 1.08 -45.59 -31.23
C ASP A 497 1.93 -45.26 -32.47
N ALA A 498 2.46 -46.30 -33.13
CA ALA A 498 3.17 -46.15 -34.39
C ALA A 498 2.24 -46.07 -35.61
N ILE A 499 0.99 -46.57 -35.49
CA ILE A 499 0.04 -46.68 -36.61
C ILE A 499 -0.18 -45.33 -37.33
N PRO A 500 -0.50 -44.21 -36.64
CA PRO A 500 -0.78 -42.94 -37.31
C PRO A 500 0.36 -42.45 -38.20
N TYR A 501 1.60 -42.68 -37.78
CA TYR A 501 2.79 -42.23 -38.49
C TYR A 501 3.23 -43.18 -39.61
N LEU A 502 2.72 -44.41 -39.61
CA LEU A 502 2.90 -45.39 -40.67
C LEU A 502 1.86 -45.23 -41.80
N ILE A 503 0.74 -44.54 -41.55
CA ILE A 503 -0.32 -44.29 -42.54
C ILE A 503 0.22 -43.67 -43.84
N PRO A 504 1.10 -42.63 -43.83
CA PRO A 504 1.64 -42.06 -45.05
C PRO A 504 2.48 -43.03 -45.90
N ALA A 505 3.05 -44.07 -45.29
CA ALA A 505 3.84 -45.12 -45.93
C ALA A 505 2.96 -46.27 -46.49
N MET A 506 1.65 -46.28 -46.21
CA MET A 506 0.70 -47.23 -46.81
C MET A 506 0.55 -47.08 -48.32
N VAL A 507 1.04 -46.00 -48.92
CA VAL A 507 1.00 -45.83 -50.38
C VAL A 507 2.02 -46.77 -51.05
N PRO A 508 1.59 -47.61 -52.01
CA PRO A 508 2.50 -48.54 -52.69
C PRO A 508 3.68 -47.84 -53.37
N GLY A 509 4.89 -48.34 -53.12
CA GLY A 509 6.13 -47.82 -53.72
C GLY A 509 6.85 -46.72 -52.92
N LYS A 510 6.37 -46.38 -51.72
CA LYS A 510 7.13 -45.58 -50.75
C LYS A 510 8.10 -46.45 -49.94
N ASP A 511 9.22 -45.86 -49.52
CA ASP A 511 10.18 -46.52 -48.64
C ASP A 511 9.50 -46.87 -47.31
N GLY A 512 9.69 -48.11 -46.85
CA GLY A 512 9.03 -48.63 -45.63
C GLY A 512 7.57 -49.09 -45.83
N HIS A 513 7.05 -49.19 -47.06
CA HIS A 513 5.67 -49.62 -47.34
C HIS A 513 5.35 -51.02 -46.81
N ASP A 514 6.24 -51.98 -47.05
CA ASP A 514 6.01 -53.38 -46.66
C ASP A 514 6.01 -53.51 -45.13
N GLU A 515 6.90 -52.78 -44.45
CA GLU A 515 7.01 -52.71 -43.00
C GLU A 515 5.77 -52.02 -42.38
N ALA A 516 5.28 -50.93 -42.99
CA ALA A 516 4.08 -50.22 -42.54
C ALA A 516 2.81 -51.06 -42.71
N MET A 517 2.64 -51.72 -43.86
CA MET A 517 1.47 -52.56 -44.14
C MET A 517 1.42 -53.81 -43.25
N ALA A 518 2.58 -54.40 -42.93
CA ALA A 518 2.67 -55.52 -41.99
C ALA A 518 2.22 -55.11 -40.58
N LEU A 519 2.78 -54.00 -40.05
CA LEU A 519 2.45 -53.51 -38.71
C LEU A 519 0.98 -53.08 -38.58
N ILE A 520 0.40 -52.42 -39.60
CA ILE A 520 -1.01 -51.98 -39.56
C ILE A 520 -1.97 -53.17 -39.65
N SER A 521 -1.67 -54.15 -40.50
CA SER A 521 -2.53 -55.34 -40.66
C SER A 521 -2.53 -56.23 -39.42
N GLU A 522 -1.42 -56.29 -38.68
CA GLU A 522 -1.32 -57.02 -37.41
C GLU A 522 -2.25 -56.43 -36.31
N ASN A 523 -2.70 -55.18 -36.45
CA ASN A 523 -3.57 -54.50 -35.49
C ASN A 523 -5.09 -54.58 -35.81
N GLY A 524 -5.52 -55.06 -37.00
CA GLY A 524 -6.92 -55.42 -37.27
C GLY A 524 -7.99 -54.32 -37.05
N ILE A 525 -9.13 -54.66 -36.43
CA ILE A 525 -10.23 -53.71 -36.12
C ILE A 525 -9.75 -52.58 -35.17
N ASP A 526 -8.70 -52.81 -34.37
CA ASP A 526 -8.15 -51.80 -33.46
C ASP A 526 -7.37 -50.69 -34.20
N ALA A 527 -7.05 -50.89 -35.49
CA ALA A 527 -6.51 -49.86 -36.36
C ALA A 527 -7.59 -48.87 -36.87
N THR A 528 -8.88 -49.21 -36.76
CA THR A 528 -10.01 -48.44 -37.31
C THR A 528 -10.00 -46.97 -36.85
N PRO A 529 -9.85 -46.64 -35.55
CA PRO A 529 -9.86 -45.25 -35.10
C PRO A 529 -8.73 -44.41 -35.72
N TYR A 530 -7.54 -44.99 -35.87
CA TYR A 530 -6.36 -44.31 -36.42
C TYR A 530 -6.44 -44.17 -37.94
N LEU A 531 -7.02 -45.14 -38.64
CA LEU A 531 -7.30 -45.06 -40.07
C LEU A 531 -8.36 -44.01 -40.38
N LEU A 532 -9.40 -43.90 -39.55
CA LEU A 532 -10.40 -42.84 -39.66
C LEU A 532 -9.76 -41.45 -39.47
N ASP A 533 -8.88 -41.30 -38.49
CA ASP A 533 -8.09 -40.07 -38.28
C ASP A 533 -7.19 -39.75 -39.49
N GLY A 534 -6.55 -40.78 -40.06
CA GLY A 534 -5.68 -40.65 -41.24
C GLY A 534 -6.38 -40.31 -42.56
N LEU A 535 -7.72 -40.39 -42.64
CA LEU A 535 -8.47 -39.89 -43.81
C LEU A 535 -8.52 -38.36 -43.86
N HIS A 536 -8.43 -37.71 -42.71
CA HIS A 536 -8.66 -36.28 -42.59
C HIS A 536 -7.50 -35.51 -43.27
N GLY A 537 -7.76 -34.95 -44.45
CA GLY A 537 -6.75 -34.21 -45.23
C GLY A 537 -5.75 -35.08 -46.02
N ALA A 538 -6.04 -36.37 -46.21
CA ALA A 538 -5.19 -37.27 -47.00
C ALA A 538 -5.14 -36.90 -48.49
N ALA A 539 -4.01 -37.19 -49.15
CA ALA A 539 -3.89 -37.10 -50.61
C ALA A 539 -4.76 -38.19 -51.29
N PRO A 540 -5.26 -37.99 -52.53
CA PRO A 540 -6.28 -38.88 -53.12
C PRO A 540 -5.88 -40.36 -53.24
N ASP A 541 -4.59 -40.62 -53.42
CA ASP A 541 -3.98 -41.95 -53.45
C ASP A 541 -4.00 -42.63 -52.08
N LEU A 542 -3.63 -41.89 -51.02
CA LEU A 542 -3.68 -42.36 -49.64
C LEU A 542 -5.13 -42.50 -49.14
N GLU A 543 -5.97 -41.52 -49.44
CA GLU A 543 -7.40 -41.52 -49.12
C GLU A 543 -8.09 -42.75 -49.73
N GLN A 544 -7.79 -43.07 -50.99
CA GLN A 544 -8.34 -44.27 -51.63
C GLN A 544 -7.87 -45.56 -50.95
N VAL A 545 -6.60 -45.64 -50.53
CA VAL A 545 -6.07 -46.82 -49.83
C VAL A 545 -6.73 -46.98 -48.46
N ILE A 546 -6.87 -45.90 -47.70
CA ILE A 546 -7.51 -45.91 -46.37
C ILE A 546 -9.02 -46.19 -46.49
N LYS A 547 -9.75 -45.52 -47.40
CA LYS A 547 -11.18 -45.76 -47.67
C LYS A 547 -11.42 -47.21 -48.08
N THR A 548 -10.57 -47.77 -48.95
CA THR A 548 -10.66 -49.19 -49.34
C THR A 548 -10.47 -50.12 -48.13
N HIS A 549 -9.54 -49.79 -47.23
CA HIS A 549 -9.31 -50.58 -46.02
C HIS A 549 -10.50 -50.48 -45.03
N LEU A 550 -11.02 -49.27 -44.79
CA LEU A 550 -12.19 -49.03 -43.93
C LEU A 550 -13.49 -49.63 -44.50
N GLU A 551 -13.71 -49.54 -45.81
CA GLU A 551 -14.84 -50.20 -46.47
C GLU A 551 -14.77 -51.73 -46.33
N ASN A 552 -13.57 -52.30 -46.42
CA ASN A 552 -13.37 -53.73 -46.20
C ASN A 552 -13.69 -54.09 -44.75
N LEU A 553 -13.31 -53.26 -43.78
CA LEU A 553 -13.67 -53.45 -42.37
C LEU A 553 -15.19 -53.31 -42.14
N PHE A 554 -15.87 -52.32 -42.74
CA PHE A 554 -17.32 -52.12 -42.63
C PHE A 554 -18.13 -53.27 -43.28
N LYS A 555 -17.76 -53.69 -44.49
CA LYS A 555 -18.41 -54.80 -45.21
C LYS A 555 -18.27 -56.13 -44.45
N GLN A 556 -17.17 -56.31 -43.73
CA GLN A 556 -16.93 -57.51 -42.94
C GLN A 556 -17.86 -57.61 -41.72
N ASN A 557 -18.21 -56.48 -41.08
CA ASN A 557 -19.12 -56.48 -39.95
C ASN A 557 -19.80 -55.09 -39.73
N PRO A 558 -20.94 -54.80 -40.40
CA PRO A 558 -21.59 -53.49 -40.33
C PRO A 558 -22.08 -53.14 -38.92
N GLU A 559 -22.59 -54.13 -38.18
CA GLU A 559 -23.08 -53.95 -36.82
C GLU A 559 -21.94 -53.67 -35.85
N ALA A 560 -20.83 -54.42 -35.91
CA ALA A 560 -19.67 -54.16 -35.05
C ALA A 560 -18.97 -52.85 -35.43
N PHE A 561 -18.92 -52.49 -36.71
CA PHE A 561 -18.34 -51.23 -37.18
C PHE A 561 -19.17 -50.03 -36.73
N LEU A 562 -20.51 -50.10 -36.86
CA LEU A 562 -21.41 -49.07 -36.34
C LEU A 562 -21.34 -49.04 -34.80
N ASN A 563 -21.35 -50.17 -34.11
CA ASN A 563 -21.18 -50.21 -32.66
C ASN A 563 -19.81 -49.65 -32.22
N LEU A 564 -18.72 -49.90 -32.98
CA LEU A 564 -17.39 -49.36 -32.69
C LEU A 564 -17.37 -47.84 -32.88
N LEU A 565 -17.97 -47.34 -33.97
CA LEU A 565 -18.22 -45.92 -34.23
C LEU A 565 -19.05 -45.27 -33.12
N PHE A 566 -20.04 -45.97 -32.57
CA PHE A 566 -20.88 -45.49 -31.47
C PHE A 566 -20.23 -45.64 -30.08
N SER A 567 -19.14 -46.39 -29.95
CA SER A 567 -18.42 -46.63 -28.68
C SER A 567 -17.20 -45.72 -28.45
N GLY A 568 -16.82 -44.90 -29.44
CA GLY A 568 -15.57 -44.11 -29.44
C GLY A 568 -15.77 -42.59 -29.41
N ASN A 569 -14.72 -41.88 -28.97
CA ASN A 569 -14.70 -40.43 -28.72
C ASN A 569 -14.17 -39.56 -29.88
N VAL A 570 -14.31 -39.99 -31.14
CA VAL A 570 -14.01 -39.16 -32.32
C VAL A 570 -15.10 -39.37 -33.35
N LEU A 571 -16.18 -38.60 -33.23
CA LEU A 571 -17.21 -38.49 -34.24
C LEU A 571 -16.78 -37.41 -35.25
N ASP A 572 -16.07 -37.80 -36.31
CA ASP A 572 -16.17 -37.03 -37.54
C ASP A 572 -17.51 -37.34 -38.18
N THR A 573 -18.50 -36.52 -37.80
CA THR A 573 -19.85 -36.60 -38.32
C THR A 573 -19.89 -36.59 -39.84
N ASP A 574 -18.96 -35.91 -40.52
CA ASP A 574 -18.95 -35.79 -41.99
C ASP A 574 -18.54 -37.06 -42.71
N LEU A 575 -17.65 -37.87 -42.13
CA LEU A 575 -17.30 -39.18 -42.67
C LEU A 575 -18.38 -40.22 -42.37
N MET A 576 -19.02 -40.15 -41.19
CA MET A 576 -20.27 -40.88 -40.96
C MET A 576 -21.31 -40.44 -41.99
N TYR A 577 -21.48 -39.15 -42.25
CA TYR A 577 -22.38 -38.65 -43.29
C TYR A 577 -21.95 -39.09 -44.68
N GLU A 578 -20.68 -39.18 -45.04
CA GLU A 578 -20.24 -39.61 -46.37
C GLU A 578 -20.53 -41.10 -46.57
N LEU A 579 -20.22 -41.94 -45.57
CA LEU A 579 -20.52 -43.37 -45.57
C LEU A 579 -22.04 -43.64 -45.54
N VAL A 580 -22.79 -42.80 -44.80
CA VAL A 580 -24.24 -42.89 -44.62
C VAL A 580 -25.03 -42.31 -45.80
N SER A 581 -24.61 -41.18 -46.35
CA SER A 581 -25.24 -40.50 -47.51
C SER A 581 -24.91 -41.19 -48.83
N SER A 582 -23.81 -41.95 -48.88
CA SER A 582 -23.51 -42.83 -50.02
C SER A 582 -24.42 -44.06 -50.04
N ASN A 583 -25.11 -44.38 -48.93
CA ASN A 583 -25.97 -45.55 -48.79
C ASN A 583 -27.22 -45.30 -47.91
N PRO A 584 -28.05 -44.26 -48.18
CA PRO A 584 -29.16 -43.88 -47.31
C PRO A 584 -30.22 -44.98 -47.16
N ASP A 585 -30.41 -45.79 -48.20
CA ASP A 585 -31.31 -46.94 -48.22
C ASP A 585 -30.88 -48.06 -47.25
N LEU A 586 -29.58 -48.15 -46.95
CA LEU A 586 -29.02 -49.10 -46.01
C LEU A 586 -28.90 -48.51 -44.60
N VAL A 587 -29.10 -47.20 -44.41
CA VAL A 587 -28.82 -46.55 -43.12
C VAL A 587 -30.09 -46.05 -42.43
N ILE A 588 -30.99 -45.37 -43.14
CA ILE A 588 -32.21 -44.81 -42.52
C ILE A 588 -33.07 -45.92 -41.89
N PRO A 589 -33.32 -47.07 -42.55
CA PRO A 589 -34.07 -48.16 -41.92
C PRO A 589 -33.39 -48.71 -40.65
N ASN A 590 -32.06 -48.84 -40.69
CA ASN A 590 -31.28 -49.32 -39.53
C ASN A 590 -31.26 -48.29 -38.40
N LEU A 591 -31.22 -46.98 -38.69
CA LEU A 591 -31.31 -45.93 -37.68
C LEU A 591 -32.71 -45.85 -37.06
N ILE A 592 -33.77 -46.06 -37.85
CA ILE A 592 -35.15 -46.15 -37.31
C ILE A 592 -35.28 -47.39 -36.42
N GLU A 593 -34.70 -48.53 -36.82
CA GLU A 593 -34.71 -49.76 -36.01
C GLU A 593 -33.91 -49.60 -34.72
N ILE A 594 -32.73 -48.98 -34.77
CA ILE A 594 -31.93 -48.65 -33.57
C ILE A 594 -32.68 -47.64 -32.68
N PHE A 595 -33.37 -46.67 -33.28
CA PHE A 595 -34.16 -45.66 -32.57
C PHE A 595 -35.40 -46.26 -31.86
N GLN A 596 -36.01 -47.28 -32.46
CA GLN A 596 -37.16 -48.01 -31.92
C GLN A 596 -36.76 -49.20 -31.03
N GLY A 597 -35.46 -49.48 -30.89
CA GLY A 597 -34.94 -50.56 -30.06
C GLY A 597 -34.91 -50.23 -28.57
N ASP A 598 -34.64 -51.24 -27.73
CA ASP A 598 -34.68 -51.15 -26.26
C ASP A 598 -33.46 -50.42 -25.64
N ASP A 599 -32.42 -50.10 -26.43
CA ASP A 599 -31.18 -49.48 -25.93
C ASP A 599 -31.26 -47.95 -26.00
N ASN A 600 -31.52 -47.33 -24.86
CA ASN A 600 -31.75 -45.89 -24.75
C ASN A 600 -30.55 -45.03 -25.21
N GLU A 601 -29.31 -45.46 -24.98
CA GLU A 601 -28.12 -44.68 -25.39
C GLU A 601 -27.98 -44.70 -26.91
N LYS A 602 -28.19 -45.86 -27.53
CA LYS A 602 -28.15 -45.99 -28.99
C LYS A 602 -29.31 -45.28 -29.65
N ALA A 603 -30.49 -45.36 -29.04
CA ALA A 603 -31.68 -44.72 -29.56
C ALA A 603 -31.58 -43.18 -29.45
N LEU A 604 -30.86 -42.65 -28.47
CA LEU A 604 -30.54 -41.22 -28.38
C LEU A 604 -29.67 -40.75 -29.56
N VAL A 605 -28.60 -41.48 -29.87
CA VAL A 605 -27.68 -41.16 -30.99
C VAL A 605 -28.37 -41.32 -32.34
N ALA A 606 -29.16 -42.39 -32.50
CA ALA A 606 -29.97 -42.59 -33.70
C ALA A 606 -31.03 -41.49 -33.88
N GLY A 607 -31.67 -41.04 -32.80
CA GLY A 607 -32.61 -39.91 -32.80
C GLY A 607 -31.96 -38.59 -33.20
N ASP A 608 -30.74 -38.31 -32.72
CA ASP A 608 -29.98 -37.12 -33.13
C ASP A 608 -29.65 -37.14 -34.63
N LEU A 609 -29.15 -38.27 -35.14
CA LEU A 609 -28.83 -38.43 -36.56
C LEU A 609 -30.10 -38.34 -37.43
N LEU A 610 -31.20 -38.97 -37.01
CA LEU A 610 -32.49 -38.89 -37.70
C LEU A 610 -33.00 -37.45 -37.79
N SER A 611 -32.83 -36.64 -36.74
CA SER A 611 -33.28 -35.23 -36.73
C SER A 611 -32.65 -34.36 -37.84
N ARG A 612 -31.51 -34.80 -38.41
CA ARG A 612 -30.82 -34.11 -39.51
C ARG A 612 -31.30 -34.51 -40.90
N PHE A 613 -32.11 -35.57 -41.02
CA PHE A 613 -32.79 -35.95 -42.27
C PHE A 613 -34.13 -35.23 -42.46
N GLY A 614 -34.43 -34.23 -41.61
CA GLY A 614 -35.55 -33.29 -41.77
C GLY A 614 -36.90 -34.01 -41.85
N GLU A 615 -37.63 -33.79 -42.94
CA GLU A 615 -38.99 -34.28 -43.16
C GLU A 615 -39.13 -35.81 -42.98
N ALA A 616 -38.11 -36.58 -43.37
CA ALA A 616 -38.12 -38.04 -43.28
C ALA A 616 -38.20 -38.57 -41.84
N ALA A 617 -37.80 -37.77 -40.85
CA ALA A 617 -37.81 -38.13 -39.43
C ALA A 617 -39.05 -37.63 -38.67
N ILE A 618 -39.82 -36.70 -39.25
CA ILE A 618 -41.00 -36.11 -38.61
C ILE A 618 -42.05 -37.18 -38.33
N THR A 619 -42.47 -37.95 -39.34
CA THR A 619 -43.50 -38.99 -39.15
C THR A 619 -43.06 -40.09 -38.19
N PRO A 620 -41.82 -40.63 -38.27
CA PRO A 620 -41.30 -41.55 -37.26
C PRO A 620 -41.34 -40.99 -35.84
N PHE A 621 -40.93 -39.73 -35.62
CA PHE A 621 -40.96 -39.12 -34.29
C PHE A 621 -42.38 -38.85 -33.78
N ILE A 622 -43.30 -38.37 -34.61
CA ILE A 622 -44.71 -38.19 -34.20
C ILE A 622 -45.37 -39.54 -33.89
N THR A 623 -45.06 -40.58 -34.66
CA THR A 623 -45.55 -41.93 -34.41
C THR A 623 -44.98 -42.52 -33.12
N ALA A 624 -43.67 -42.34 -32.89
CA ALA A 624 -43.02 -42.74 -31.64
C ALA A 624 -43.61 -41.99 -30.45
N LEU A 625 -43.82 -40.68 -30.57
CA LEU A 625 -44.41 -39.83 -29.53
C LEU A 625 -45.83 -40.30 -29.14
N ARG A 626 -46.63 -40.74 -30.11
CA ARG A 626 -47.98 -41.28 -29.87
C ARG A 626 -47.95 -42.64 -29.19
N ASN A 627 -47.03 -43.52 -29.60
CA ASN A 627 -46.99 -44.91 -29.12
C ASN A 627 -46.21 -45.06 -27.80
N GLU A 628 -45.40 -44.07 -27.43
CA GLU A 628 -44.63 -44.10 -26.20
C GLU A 628 -45.54 -43.97 -24.97
N THR A 629 -45.18 -44.67 -23.90
CA THR A 629 -45.87 -44.60 -22.60
C THR A 629 -45.04 -43.91 -21.54
N ASP A 630 -43.72 -43.83 -21.74
CA ASP A 630 -42.78 -43.16 -20.85
C ASP A 630 -42.71 -41.65 -21.14
N ASP A 631 -43.03 -40.83 -20.15
CA ASP A 631 -43.09 -39.38 -20.31
C ASP A 631 -41.69 -38.75 -20.52
N ASP A 632 -40.64 -39.34 -19.93
CA ASP A 632 -39.26 -38.88 -20.13
C ASP A 632 -38.82 -39.11 -21.59
N ARG A 633 -39.12 -40.30 -22.13
CA ARG A 633 -38.87 -40.61 -23.54
C ARG A 633 -39.68 -39.74 -24.50
N LYS A 634 -40.93 -39.37 -24.15
CA LYS A 634 -41.70 -38.40 -24.94
C LYS A 634 -41.04 -37.02 -24.98
N LEU A 635 -40.45 -36.57 -23.88
CA LEU A 635 -39.69 -35.31 -23.84
C LEU A 635 -38.40 -35.38 -24.68
N GLU A 636 -37.72 -36.53 -24.71
CA GLU A 636 -36.57 -36.76 -25.61
C GLU A 636 -36.99 -36.68 -27.08
N ILE A 637 -38.09 -37.35 -27.45
CA ILE A 637 -38.64 -37.29 -28.82
C ILE A 637 -39.03 -35.86 -29.18
N THR A 638 -39.63 -35.13 -28.24
CA THR A 638 -39.95 -33.70 -28.41
C THR A 638 -38.68 -32.88 -28.66
N THR A 639 -37.57 -33.21 -28.01
CA THR A 639 -36.27 -32.56 -28.23
C THR A 639 -35.72 -32.81 -29.63
N PHE A 640 -35.90 -34.01 -30.19
CA PHE A 640 -35.54 -34.28 -31.59
C PHE A 640 -36.42 -33.51 -32.58
N LEU A 641 -37.72 -33.40 -32.31
CA LEU A 641 -38.63 -32.56 -33.10
C LEU A 641 -38.21 -31.08 -33.06
N ILE A 642 -37.76 -30.57 -31.91
CA ILE A 642 -37.21 -29.21 -31.79
C ILE A 642 -35.95 -29.04 -32.63
N LYS A 643 -35.07 -30.05 -32.70
CA LYS A 643 -33.82 -30.01 -33.50
C LYS A 643 -34.07 -29.94 -35.01
N ILE A 644 -35.19 -30.47 -35.50
CA ILE A 644 -35.60 -30.32 -36.91
C ILE A 644 -35.88 -28.84 -37.24
N GLY A 645 -36.37 -28.06 -36.27
CA GLY A 645 -36.54 -26.62 -36.41
C GLY A 645 -37.83 -26.21 -37.16
N PRO A 646 -37.83 -25.11 -37.93
CA PRO A 646 -39.04 -24.52 -38.50
C PRO A 646 -39.87 -25.45 -39.38
N ASP A 647 -39.24 -26.44 -40.03
CA ASP A 647 -39.90 -27.38 -40.95
C ASP A 647 -40.94 -28.27 -40.25
N VAL A 648 -40.82 -28.47 -38.93
CA VAL A 648 -41.78 -29.25 -38.15
C VAL A 648 -42.99 -28.44 -37.67
N VAL A 649 -42.90 -27.10 -37.72
CA VAL A 649 -43.93 -26.19 -37.17
C VAL A 649 -45.33 -26.43 -37.76
N PRO A 650 -45.52 -26.57 -39.08
CA PRO A 650 -46.85 -26.82 -39.66
C PRO A 650 -47.48 -28.12 -39.15
N GLU A 651 -46.67 -29.18 -39.03
CA GLU A 651 -47.11 -30.49 -38.56
C GLU A 651 -47.49 -30.43 -37.08
N LEU A 652 -46.66 -29.83 -36.22
CA LEU A 652 -46.96 -29.67 -34.79
C LEU A 652 -48.20 -28.82 -34.54
N VAL A 653 -48.39 -27.74 -35.32
CA VAL A 653 -49.58 -26.88 -35.24
C VAL A 653 -50.85 -27.68 -35.54
N SER A 654 -50.80 -28.60 -36.52
CA SER A 654 -51.95 -29.44 -36.87
C SER A 654 -52.38 -30.40 -35.75
N HIS A 655 -51.45 -30.76 -34.85
CA HIS A 655 -51.69 -31.67 -33.71
C HIS A 655 -51.98 -30.94 -32.39
N LEU A 656 -52.10 -29.61 -32.37
CA LEU A 656 -52.50 -28.86 -31.16
C LEU A 656 -53.93 -29.15 -30.68
N GLY A 657 -54.75 -29.82 -31.50
CA GLY A 657 -56.08 -30.31 -31.13
C GLY A 657 -56.12 -31.76 -30.65
N ASP A 658 -55.00 -32.50 -30.69
CA ASP A 658 -54.91 -33.89 -30.24
C ASP A 658 -54.51 -33.93 -28.76
N GLU A 659 -55.39 -34.42 -27.87
CA GLU A 659 -55.14 -34.42 -26.42
C GLU A 659 -53.86 -35.16 -25.99
N GLU A 660 -53.43 -36.18 -26.72
CA GLU A 660 -52.23 -36.96 -26.39
C GLU A 660 -50.93 -36.26 -26.81
N ILE A 661 -50.97 -35.52 -27.92
CA ILE A 661 -49.78 -34.90 -28.54
C ILE A 661 -49.68 -33.40 -28.21
N ALA A 662 -50.81 -32.71 -28.01
CA ALA A 662 -50.88 -31.27 -27.85
C ALA A 662 -49.95 -30.68 -26.77
N PRO A 663 -49.74 -31.31 -25.59
CA PRO A 663 -48.78 -30.81 -24.61
C PRO A 663 -47.34 -30.79 -25.14
N TYR A 664 -46.94 -31.83 -25.88
CA TYR A 664 -45.61 -31.98 -26.47
C TYR A 664 -45.43 -31.10 -27.72
N ALA A 665 -46.46 -31.00 -28.57
CA ALA A 665 -46.48 -30.08 -29.69
C ALA A 665 -46.41 -28.62 -29.23
N MET A 666 -47.17 -28.24 -28.20
CA MET A 666 -47.07 -26.92 -27.58
C MET A 666 -45.67 -26.68 -26.99
N ALA A 667 -45.07 -27.67 -26.32
CA ALA A 667 -43.72 -27.55 -25.77
C ALA A 667 -42.67 -27.36 -26.87
N ALA A 668 -42.73 -28.16 -27.94
CA ALA A 668 -41.84 -28.03 -29.10
C ALA A 668 -42.01 -26.67 -29.80
N LEU A 669 -43.25 -26.25 -30.08
CA LEU A 669 -43.54 -24.95 -30.68
C LEU A 669 -43.04 -23.78 -29.82
N SER A 670 -43.18 -23.88 -28.50
CA SER A 670 -42.66 -22.89 -27.55
C SER A 670 -41.14 -22.81 -27.58
N ALA A 671 -40.46 -23.96 -27.68
CA ALA A 671 -39.00 -24.05 -27.70
C ALA A 671 -38.38 -23.66 -29.05
N ILE A 672 -39.05 -23.94 -30.16
CA ILE A 672 -38.67 -23.44 -31.50
C ILE A 672 -38.66 -21.91 -31.53
N GLY A 673 -39.57 -21.26 -30.77
CA GLY A 673 -39.51 -19.82 -30.50
C GLY A 673 -40.12 -18.97 -31.61
N GLU A 674 -39.41 -17.93 -32.03
CA GLU A 674 -39.87 -16.93 -33.02
C GLU A 674 -40.47 -17.52 -34.32
N PRO A 675 -39.91 -18.58 -34.94
CA PRO A 675 -40.47 -19.19 -36.15
C PRO A 675 -41.90 -19.75 -35.97
N SER A 676 -42.28 -20.09 -34.73
CA SER A 676 -43.63 -20.58 -34.42
C SER A 676 -44.66 -19.46 -34.33
N VAL A 677 -44.24 -18.21 -34.04
CA VAL A 677 -45.15 -17.08 -33.76
C VAL A 677 -46.11 -16.81 -34.93
N PRO A 678 -45.68 -16.72 -36.20
CA PRO A 678 -46.60 -16.46 -37.32
C PRO A 678 -47.65 -17.55 -37.52
N ALA A 679 -47.33 -18.81 -37.22
CA ALA A 679 -48.27 -19.94 -37.33
C ALA A 679 -49.27 -19.99 -36.16
N LEU A 680 -48.88 -19.46 -34.99
CA LEU A 680 -49.70 -19.44 -33.78
C LEU A 680 -50.66 -18.24 -33.71
N LEU A 681 -50.31 -17.07 -34.25
CA LEU A 681 -51.16 -15.87 -34.18
C LEU A 681 -52.57 -16.06 -34.80
N PRO A 682 -52.74 -16.68 -35.98
CA PRO A 682 -54.08 -16.93 -36.55
C PRO A 682 -54.96 -17.79 -35.65
N LEU A 683 -54.37 -18.66 -34.85
CA LEU A 683 -55.10 -19.56 -33.95
C LEU A 683 -55.74 -18.84 -32.76
N LEU A 684 -55.36 -17.60 -32.49
CA LEU A 684 -56.05 -16.77 -31.48
C LEU A 684 -57.52 -16.51 -31.83
N LYS A 685 -57.89 -16.59 -33.12
CA LYS A 685 -59.29 -16.47 -33.61
C LYS A 685 -59.95 -17.82 -33.88
N HIS A 686 -59.30 -18.94 -33.54
CA HIS A 686 -59.80 -20.28 -33.85
C HIS A 686 -61.06 -20.62 -33.04
N SER A 687 -61.98 -21.39 -33.64
CA SER A 687 -63.26 -21.75 -33.01
C SER A 687 -63.12 -22.87 -31.98
N ASP A 688 -62.13 -23.76 -32.15
CA ASP A 688 -61.82 -24.79 -31.18
C ASP A 688 -61.10 -24.19 -29.96
N THR A 689 -61.70 -24.40 -28.79
CA THR A 689 -61.23 -23.83 -27.52
C THR A 689 -59.91 -24.47 -27.06
N ILE A 690 -59.70 -25.75 -27.36
CA ILE A 690 -58.49 -26.49 -26.95
C ILE A 690 -57.28 -25.96 -27.73
N THR A 691 -57.38 -25.94 -29.06
CA THR A 691 -56.34 -25.40 -29.95
C THR A 691 -56.03 -23.93 -29.62
N GLN A 692 -57.05 -23.11 -29.40
CA GLN A 692 -56.88 -21.71 -29.03
C GLN A 692 -56.13 -21.56 -27.68
N GLN A 693 -56.44 -22.39 -26.69
CA GLN A 693 -55.77 -22.37 -25.39
C GLN A 693 -54.28 -22.76 -25.51
N TYR A 694 -53.95 -23.84 -26.23
CA TYR A 694 -52.56 -24.24 -26.43
C TYR A 694 -51.77 -23.20 -27.25
N ALA A 695 -52.38 -22.56 -28.24
CA ALA A 695 -51.75 -21.46 -28.97
C ALA A 695 -51.44 -20.26 -28.05
N ILE A 696 -52.38 -19.90 -27.16
CA ILE A 696 -52.16 -18.86 -26.13
C ILE A 696 -51.00 -19.25 -25.20
N HIS A 697 -50.95 -20.51 -24.75
CA HIS A 697 -49.89 -20.98 -23.84
C HIS A 697 -48.53 -20.98 -24.54
N ALA A 698 -48.46 -21.43 -25.79
CA ALA A 698 -47.25 -21.41 -26.58
C ALA A 698 -46.74 -19.98 -26.79
N LEU A 699 -47.61 -19.04 -27.21
CA LEU A 699 -47.26 -17.63 -27.37
C LEU A 699 -46.79 -16.98 -26.06
N THR A 700 -47.44 -17.33 -24.94
CA THR A 700 -47.04 -16.84 -23.61
C THR A 700 -45.64 -17.33 -23.23
N ARG A 701 -45.30 -18.60 -23.54
CA ARG A 701 -43.99 -19.20 -23.24
C ARG A 701 -42.87 -18.72 -24.17
N ILE A 702 -43.19 -18.35 -25.41
CA ILE A 702 -42.20 -17.81 -26.37
C ILE A 702 -41.60 -16.48 -25.88
N GLY A 703 -42.36 -15.67 -25.14
CA GLY A 703 -41.84 -14.44 -24.52
C GLY A 703 -41.68 -13.29 -25.50
N THR A 704 -40.55 -12.58 -25.47
CA THR A 704 -40.36 -11.29 -26.16
C THR A 704 -40.72 -11.29 -27.66
N PRO A 705 -40.38 -12.29 -28.50
CA PRO A 705 -40.75 -12.26 -29.92
C PRO A 705 -42.26 -12.32 -30.13
N ALA A 706 -42.97 -13.07 -29.27
CA ALA A 706 -44.42 -13.11 -29.30
C ALA A 706 -45.03 -11.81 -28.77
N ALA A 707 -44.41 -11.16 -27.76
CA ALA A 707 -44.87 -9.89 -27.23
C ALA A 707 -44.85 -8.80 -28.31
N SER A 708 -43.74 -8.63 -29.02
CA SER A 708 -43.64 -7.65 -30.12
C SER A 708 -44.66 -7.94 -31.23
N ALA A 709 -44.86 -9.21 -31.61
CA ALA A 709 -45.83 -9.58 -32.65
C ALA A 709 -47.30 -9.37 -32.20
N LEU A 710 -47.60 -9.65 -30.93
CA LEU A 710 -48.90 -9.37 -30.32
C LEU A 710 -49.16 -7.87 -30.23
N MET A 711 -48.14 -7.05 -29.96
CA MET A 711 -48.25 -5.58 -29.99
C MET A 711 -48.62 -5.06 -31.38
N THR A 712 -47.99 -5.58 -32.44
CA THR A 712 -48.36 -5.26 -33.83
C THR A 712 -49.80 -5.69 -34.13
N LEU A 713 -50.19 -6.90 -33.74
CA LEU A 713 -51.56 -7.39 -33.95
C LEU A 713 -52.60 -6.55 -33.18
N MET A 714 -52.22 -6.03 -32.00
CA MET A 714 -53.06 -5.12 -31.21
C MET A 714 -53.26 -3.77 -31.89
N GLN A 715 -52.30 -3.30 -32.70
CA GLN A 715 -52.46 -2.11 -33.54
C GLN A 715 -53.37 -2.37 -34.75
N GLU A 716 -53.33 -3.58 -35.31
CA GLU A 716 -54.07 -3.97 -36.51
C GLU A 716 -55.55 -4.33 -36.24
N ASP A 717 -55.86 -4.92 -35.08
CA ASP A 717 -57.20 -5.40 -34.76
C ASP A 717 -57.62 -5.05 -33.32
N GLU A 718 -58.39 -3.97 -33.18
CA GLU A 718 -58.87 -3.47 -31.89
C GLU A 718 -59.79 -4.47 -31.16
N SER A 719 -60.44 -5.40 -31.89
CA SER A 719 -61.32 -6.41 -31.28
C SER A 719 -60.58 -7.45 -30.45
N LEU A 720 -59.28 -7.64 -30.73
CA LEU A 720 -58.42 -8.56 -30.00
C LEU A 720 -57.72 -7.92 -28.80
N VAL A 721 -57.82 -6.61 -28.61
CA VAL A 721 -57.16 -5.87 -27.51
C VAL A 721 -57.39 -6.52 -26.15
N PRO A 722 -58.61 -6.95 -25.75
CA PRO A 722 -58.84 -7.59 -24.45
C PRO A 722 -58.15 -8.95 -24.31
N LEU A 723 -58.05 -9.71 -25.41
CA LEU A 723 -57.38 -11.00 -25.42
C LEU A 723 -55.86 -10.82 -25.37
N ILE A 724 -55.32 -9.91 -26.19
CA ILE A 724 -53.89 -9.62 -26.28
C ILE A 724 -53.37 -9.04 -24.97
N THR A 725 -54.09 -8.08 -24.36
CA THR A 725 -53.72 -7.55 -23.03
C THR A 725 -53.68 -8.64 -21.97
N ARG A 726 -54.58 -9.62 -22.00
CA ARG A 726 -54.53 -10.78 -21.08
C ARG A 726 -53.32 -11.68 -21.35
N ILE A 727 -52.96 -11.90 -22.62
CA ILE A 727 -51.76 -12.69 -22.97
C ILE A 727 -50.51 -11.96 -22.48
N LEU A 728 -50.37 -10.68 -22.80
CA LEU A 728 -49.23 -9.85 -22.37
C LEU A 728 -49.16 -9.72 -20.84
N ALA A 729 -50.29 -9.64 -20.14
CA ALA A 729 -50.33 -9.69 -18.67
C ALA A 729 -49.76 -11.01 -18.13
N ASN A 730 -50.12 -12.15 -18.74
CA ASN A 730 -49.60 -13.45 -18.36
C ASN A 730 -48.11 -13.64 -18.69
N MET A 731 -47.58 -12.89 -19.67
CA MET A 731 -46.15 -12.86 -20.00
C MET A 731 -45.32 -12.11 -18.95
N GLY A 732 -45.93 -11.22 -18.17
CA GLY A 732 -45.28 -10.45 -17.11
C GLY A 732 -44.16 -9.54 -17.63
N GLY A 733 -43.03 -9.48 -16.92
CA GLY A 733 -41.89 -8.62 -17.25
C GLY A 733 -41.35 -8.73 -18.67
N ALA A 734 -41.54 -9.87 -19.35
CA ALA A 734 -41.12 -10.04 -20.75
C ALA A 734 -41.82 -9.08 -21.72
N ALA A 735 -43.01 -8.57 -21.38
CA ALA A 735 -43.74 -7.60 -22.18
C ALA A 735 -43.41 -6.14 -21.85
N LEU A 736 -42.74 -5.85 -20.73
CA LEU A 736 -42.48 -4.47 -20.28
C LEU A 736 -41.67 -3.64 -21.29
N PRO A 737 -40.60 -4.14 -21.92
CA PRO A 737 -39.83 -3.35 -22.89
C PRO A 737 -40.66 -2.89 -24.07
N ASP A 738 -41.43 -3.80 -24.69
CA ASP A 738 -42.29 -3.49 -25.83
C ASP A 738 -43.45 -2.55 -25.43
N LEU A 739 -44.01 -2.72 -24.23
CA LEU A 739 -45.05 -1.84 -23.72
C LEU A 739 -44.54 -0.42 -23.43
N ILE A 740 -43.34 -0.28 -22.86
CA ILE A 740 -42.70 1.03 -22.63
C ILE A 740 -42.39 1.69 -23.98
N GLN A 741 -41.88 0.93 -24.94
CA GLN A 741 -41.60 1.41 -26.29
C GLN A 741 -42.88 1.90 -26.98
N GLU A 742 -43.98 1.15 -26.86
CA GLU A 742 -45.29 1.58 -27.39
C GLU A 742 -45.87 2.78 -26.65
N LEU A 743 -45.65 2.90 -25.34
CA LEU A 743 -46.06 4.10 -24.61
C LEU A 743 -45.30 5.34 -25.11
N GLN A 744 -44.00 5.21 -25.41
CA GLN A 744 -43.20 6.27 -26.01
C GLN A 744 -43.67 6.64 -27.43
N THR A 745 -44.06 5.66 -28.26
CA THR A 745 -44.62 5.94 -29.60
C THR A 745 -45.94 6.69 -29.48
N LEU A 746 -46.86 6.22 -28.62
CA LEU A 746 -48.13 6.88 -28.36
C LEU A 746 -47.97 8.30 -27.81
N GLN A 747 -46.98 8.53 -26.96
CA GLN A 747 -46.59 9.86 -26.48
C GLN A 747 -46.12 10.77 -27.61
N SER A 748 -45.27 10.26 -28.51
CA SER A 748 -44.77 11.04 -29.65
C SER A 748 -45.87 11.49 -30.63
N VAL A 749 -46.96 10.70 -30.73
CA VAL A 749 -48.10 10.97 -31.61
C VAL A 749 -49.26 11.67 -30.86
N GLY A 750 -49.19 11.80 -29.53
CA GLY A 750 -50.20 12.44 -28.70
C GLY A 750 -51.46 11.59 -28.46
N GLU A 751 -51.38 10.27 -28.64
CA GLU A 751 -52.49 9.33 -28.50
C GLU A 751 -52.48 8.56 -27.16
N GLU A 752 -51.77 9.07 -26.15
CA GLU A 752 -51.71 8.49 -24.81
C GLU A 752 -53.11 8.25 -24.19
N GLY A 753 -54.09 9.11 -24.52
CA GLY A 753 -55.47 9.01 -24.04
C GLY A 753 -56.39 8.07 -24.82
N SER A 754 -55.89 7.37 -25.84
CA SER A 754 -56.67 6.38 -26.62
C SER A 754 -57.01 5.15 -25.78
N SER A 755 -57.99 4.34 -26.22
CA SER A 755 -58.28 3.03 -25.61
C SER A 755 -57.03 2.16 -25.50
N ARG A 756 -56.16 2.22 -26.53
CA ARG A 756 -54.86 1.53 -26.60
C ARG A 756 -53.86 2.10 -25.59
N GLY A 757 -53.70 3.42 -25.52
CA GLY A 757 -52.79 4.06 -24.56
C GLY A 757 -53.19 3.82 -23.11
N ILE A 758 -54.49 3.88 -22.80
CA ILE A 758 -55.02 3.54 -21.47
C ILE A 758 -54.77 2.07 -21.14
N ALA A 759 -54.98 1.16 -22.10
CA ALA A 759 -54.71 -0.26 -21.92
C ALA A 759 -53.20 -0.53 -21.67
N VAL A 760 -52.31 0.06 -22.46
CA VAL A 760 -50.85 -0.07 -22.30
C VAL A 760 -50.39 0.47 -20.95
N MET A 761 -50.84 1.66 -20.55
CA MET A 761 -50.51 2.23 -19.23
C MET A 761 -51.03 1.37 -18.07
N SER A 762 -52.27 0.89 -18.17
CA SER A 762 -52.86 0.01 -17.15
C SER A 762 -52.07 -1.29 -17.03
N LEU A 763 -51.65 -1.85 -18.17
CA LEU A 763 -50.94 -3.12 -18.25
C LEU A 763 -49.50 -3.00 -17.71
N ILE A 764 -48.75 -1.96 -18.09
CA ILE A 764 -47.41 -1.69 -17.51
C ILE A 764 -47.51 -1.58 -16.00
N THR A 765 -48.52 -0.86 -15.51
CA THR A 765 -48.76 -0.72 -14.08
C THR A 765 -49.07 -2.08 -13.46
N GLU A 766 -50.02 -2.83 -13.99
CA GLU A 766 -50.42 -4.13 -13.46
C GLU A 766 -49.26 -5.14 -13.42
N ILE A 767 -48.47 -5.22 -14.50
CA ILE A 767 -47.29 -6.08 -14.58
C ILE A 767 -46.25 -5.64 -13.54
N ALA A 768 -45.91 -4.35 -13.48
CA ALA A 768 -44.95 -3.84 -12.51
C ALA A 768 -45.40 -4.15 -11.06
N LEU A 769 -46.68 -4.03 -10.75
CA LEU A 769 -47.19 -4.27 -9.39
C LEU A 769 -47.31 -5.76 -9.03
N SER A 770 -47.15 -6.65 -10.00
CA SER A 770 -47.29 -8.08 -9.79
C SER A 770 -46.04 -8.72 -9.18
N ARG A 771 -44.85 -8.25 -9.54
CA ARG A 771 -43.56 -8.81 -9.10
C ARG A 771 -42.56 -7.71 -8.77
N ARG A 772 -41.68 -8.01 -7.83
CA ARG A 772 -40.65 -7.07 -7.37
C ARG A 772 -39.68 -6.67 -8.50
N ASP A 773 -39.21 -7.64 -9.28
CA ASP A 773 -38.23 -7.42 -10.35
C ASP A 773 -38.80 -6.49 -11.43
N ASP A 774 -40.10 -6.62 -11.73
CA ASP A 774 -40.84 -5.79 -12.69
C ASP A 774 -40.94 -4.31 -12.22
N LEU A 775 -41.10 -4.10 -10.91
CA LEU A 775 -41.04 -2.77 -10.28
C LEU A 775 -39.62 -2.17 -10.33
N GLN A 776 -38.58 -3.00 -10.14
CA GLN A 776 -37.18 -2.55 -10.27
C GLN A 776 -36.86 -2.15 -11.71
N HIS A 777 -37.41 -2.84 -12.72
CA HIS A 777 -37.29 -2.42 -14.11
C HIS A 777 -37.84 -1.01 -14.35
N LEU A 778 -38.93 -0.61 -13.68
CA LEU A 778 -39.42 0.78 -13.78
C LEU A 778 -38.44 1.80 -13.16
N PHE A 779 -37.69 1.44 -12.12
CA PHE A 779 -36.67 2.34 -11.53
C PHE A 779 -35.52 2.66 -12.49
N THR A 780 -35.28 1.82 -13.50
CA THR A 780 -34.24 2.02 -14.50
C THR A 780 -34.60 3.08 -15.56
N ILE A 781 -35.87 3.49 -15.63
CA ILE A 781 -36.36 4.44 -16.64
C ILE A 781 -35.85 5.84 -16.31
N GLN A 782 -35.00 6.38 -17.19
CA GLN A 782 -34.43 7.73 -17.05
C GLN A 782 -35.30 8.83 -17.68
N ASP A 783 -36.42 8.48 -18.30
CA ASP A 783 -37.34 9.43 -18.93
C ASP A 783 -38.20 10.17 -17.88
N PRO A 784 -38.04 11.50 -17.71
CA PRO A 784 -38.80 12.26 -16.72
C PRO A 784 -40.31 12.31 -17.00
N ALA A 785 -40.73 12.28 -18.28
CA ALA A 785 -42.14 12.35 -18.64
C ALA A 785 -42.85 11.04 -18.27
N LEU A 786 -42.20 9.91 -18.55
CA LEU A 786 -42.70 8.59 -18.12
C LEU A 786 -42.70 8.45 -16.60
N ASN A 787 -41.65 8.92 -15.91
CA ASN A 787 -41.61 8.90 -14.45
C ASN A 787 -42.75 9.72 -13.83
N MET A 788 -43.05 10.91 -14.35
CA MET A 788 -44.19 11.72 -13.89
C MET A 788 -45.54 11.04 -14.19
N MET A 789 -45.64 10.31 -15.30
CA MET A 789 -46.85 9.57 -15.66
C MET A 789 -47.06 8.37 -14.72
N PHE A 790 -46.03 7.54 -14.52
CA PHE A 790 -46.08 6.42 -13.58
C PHE A 790 -46.32 6.90 -12.16
N GLU A 791 -45.69 8.00 -11.73
CA GLU A 791 -45.96 8.62 -10.43
C GLU A 791 -47.47 8.90 -10.26
N ARG A 792 -48.11 9.59 -11.21
CA ARG A 792 -49.54 9.91 -11.14
C ARG A 792 -50.43 8.66 -11.12
N ILE A 793 -50.12 7.68 -11.96
CA ILE A 793 -50.90 6.44 -12.06
C ILE A 793 -50.75 5.62 -10.78
N LEU A 794 -49.53 5.48 -10.26
CA LEU A 794 -49.24 4.72 -9.05
C LEU A 794 -49.84 5.39 -7.81
N ILE A 795 -49.80 6.72 -7.72
CA ILE A 795 -50.49 7.47 -6.66
C ILE A 795 -52.01 7.23 -6.73
N SER A 796 -52.59 7.08 -7.92
CA SER A 796 -54.03 6.78 -8.07
C SER A 796 -54.43 5.40 -7.52
N LYS A 797 -53.49 4.46 -7.39
CA LYS A 797 -53.71 3.14 -6.79
C LYS A 797 -53.72 3.17 -5.26
N GLY A 798 -53.43 4.32 -4.64
CA GLY A 798 -53.52 4.52 -3.20
C GLY A 798 -52.58 3.60 -2.42
N ASP A 799 -52.96 3.21 -1.20
CA ASP A 799 -52.09 2.47 -0.27
C ASP A 799 -51.68 1.07 -0.75
N GLN A 800 -52.36 0.53 -1.77
CA GLN A 800 -52.05 -0.79 -2.33
C GLN A 800 -50.64 -0.88 -2.92
N ILE A 801 -50.07 0.26 -3.33
CA ILE A 801 -48.73 0.33 -3.92
C ILE A 801 -47.59 0.29 -2.90
N LEU A 802 -47.85 0.70 -1.65
CA LEU A 802 -46.78 1.02 -0.72
C LEU A 802 -45.97 -0.20 -0.30
N ASN A 803 -46.63 -1.33 -0.04
CA ASN A 803 -45.94 -2.56 0.36
C ASN A 803 -45.10 -3.16 -0.79
N PRO A 804 -45.62 -3.34 -2.02
CA PRO A 804 -44.81 -3.75 -3.17
C PRO A 804 -43.64 -2.80 -3.44
N LEU A 805 -43.87 -1.48 -3.35
CA LEU A 805 -42.85 -0.48 -3.62
C LEU A 805 -41.76 -0.47 -2.54
N LEU A 806 -42.13 -0.60 -1.26
CA LEU A 806 -41.18 -0.75 -0.16
C LEU A 806 -40.39 -2.06 -0.28
N ASP A 807 -41.03 -3.17 -0.68
CA ASP A 807 -40.34 -4.44 -0.93
C ASP A 807 -39.32 -4.36 -2.06
N ALA A 808 -39.64 -3.66 -3.16
CA ALA A 808 -38.69 -3.40 -4.24
C ALA A 808 -37.50 -2.54 -3.79
N VAL A 809 -37.76 -1.46 -3.06
CA VAL A 809 -36.72 -0.54 -2.57
C VAL A 809 -35.80 -1.18 -1.53
N MET A 810 -36.26 -2.19 -0.78
CA MET A 810 -35.47 -2.85 0.27
C MET A 810 -34.16 -3.50 -0.21
N TYR A 811 -33.99 -3.66 -1.52
CA TYR A 811 -32.83 -4.28 -2.14
C TYR A 811 -32.07 -3.33 -3.07
N GLU A 812 -32.49 -2.07 -3.12
CA GLU A 812 -31.76 -1.02 -3.83
C GLU A 812 -30.75 -0.36 -2.87
N PRO A 813 -29.55 -0.01 -3.35
CA PRO A 813 -28.55 0.67 -2.53
C PRO A 813 -29.02 2.06 -2.11
N GLU A 814 -29.80 2.75 -2.94
CA GLU A 814 -30.39 4.07 -2.68
C GLU A 814 -31.87 4.08 -3.06
N VAL A 815 -32.65 4.99 -2.47
CA VAL A 815 -34.07 5.14 -2.79
C VAL A 815 -34.23 5.73 -4.21
N PRO A 816 -34.82 5.01 -5.17
CA PRO A 816 -34.96 5.47 -6.55
C PRO A 816 -35.81 6.74 -6.66
N PRO A 817 -35.58 7.62 -7.65
CA PRO A 817 -36.32 8.89 -7.78
C PRO A 817 -37.84 8.74 -7.88
N LEU A 818 -38.32 7.77 -8.67
CA LEU A 818 -39.75 7.46 -8.80
C LEU A 818 -40.36 7.05 -7.45
N ALA A 819 -39.68 6.17 -6.72
CA ALA A 819 -40.12 5.76 -5.39
C ALA A 819 -40.10 6.92 -4.39
N SER A 820 -39.04 7.73 -4.41
CA SER A 820 -38.90 8.94 -3.58
C SER A 820 -40.06 9.93 -3.80
N ALA A 821 -40.46 10.15 -5.06
CA ALA A 821 -41.58 11.04 -5.40
C ALA A 821 -42.91 10.50 -4.85
N ILE A 822 -43.18 9.21 -5.05
CA ILE A 822 -44.40 8.54 -4.54
C ILE A 822 -44.43 8.56 -3.00
N PHE A 823 -43.33 8.20 -2.34
CA PHE A 823 -43.21 8.23 -0.88
C PHE A 823 -43.41 9.64 -0.32
N SER A 824 -42.86 10.66 -0.99
CA SER A 824 -43.04 12.07 -0.61
C SER A 824 -44.45 12.59 -0.83
N SER A 825 -45.16 12.05 -1.82
CA SER A 825 -46.57 12.35 -2.11
C SER A 825 -47.53 11.62 -1.15
N MET A 826 -47.14 10.44 -0.64
CA MET A 826 -47.95 9.60 0.26
C MET A 826 -47.34 9.49 1.67
N ARG A 827 -46.87 10.61 2.25
CA ARG A 827 -46.02 10.56 3.47
C ARG A 827 -46.64 9.81 4.65
N PRO A 828 -47.87 10.11 5.10
CA PRO A 828 -48.43 9.47 6.29
C PRO A 828 -48.57 7.94 6.13
N GLN A 829 -48.99 7.50 4.95
CA GLN A 829 -49.21 6.08 4.67
C GLN A 829 -47.89 5.34 4.43
N THR A 830 -46.95 5.99 3.72
CA THR A 830 -45.59 5.46 3.53
C THR A 830 -44.91 5.27 4.87
N GLN A 831 -45.03 6.25 5.77
CA GLN A 831 -44.49 6.15 7.11
C GLN A 831 -45.10 4.97 7.87
N ASN A 832 -46.42 4.86 7.92
CA ASN A 832 -47.08 3.73 8.60
C ASN A 832 -46.65 2.37 8.02
N ALA A 833 -46.56 2.24 6.69
CA ALA A 833 -46.14 1.00 6.04
C ALA A 833 -44.66 0.67 6.33
N ALA A 834 -43.76 1.63 6.13
CA ALA A 834 -42.32 1.46 6.36
C ALA A 834 -42.01 1.14 7.82
N THR A 835 -42.69 1.80 8.77
CA THR A 835 -42.50 1.53 10.20
C THR A 835 -43.02 0.16 10.62
N ASN A 836 -44.13 -0.32 10.06
CA ASN A 836 -44.65 -1.65 10.33
C ASN A 836 -43.72 -2.75 9.80
N ILE A 837 -43.17 -2.58 8.59
CA ILE A 837 -42.21 -3.53 8.01
C ILE A 837 -40.90 -3.49 8.81
N LEU A 838 -40.39 -2.30 9.16
CA LEU A 838 -39.16 -2.17 9.94
C LEU A 838 -39.24 -2.93 11.28
N LYS A 839 -40.41 -2.91 11.94
CA LYS A 839 -40.66 -3.65 13.19
C LYS A 839 -40.78 -5.16 13.03
N SER A 840 -41.14 -5.65 11.83
CA SER A 840 -41.28 -7.10 11.59
C SER A 840 -39.96 -7.77 11.19
N LEU A 841 -38.96 -7.00 10.77
CA LEU A 841 -37.65 -7.52 10.38
C LEU A 841 -36.81 -7.95 11.59
N SER A 842 -36.12 -9.08 11.46
CA SER A 842 -35.22 -9.60 12.49
C SER A 842 -34.02 -8.68 12.73
N PRO A 843 -33.44 -8.66 13.95
CA PRO A 843 -32.16 -7.99 14.21
C PRO A 843 -31.08 -8.45 13.21
N GLY A 844 -30.32 -7.53 12.64
CA GLY A 844 -29.25 -7.81 11.67
C GLY A 844 -29.70 -7.90 10.21
N ASP A 845 -30.99 -7.73 9.91
CA ASP A 845 -31.47 -7.74 8.53
C ASP A 845 -31.08 -6.44 7.80
N LYS A 846 -30.25 -6.56 6.76
CA LYS A 846 -29.78 -5.42 5.96
C LYS A 846 -30.91 -4.67 5.25
N LYS A 847 -32.08 -5.29 5.04
CA LYS A 847 -33.27 -4.60 4.47
C LYS A 847 -33.71 -3.40 5.31
N LYS A 848 -33.38 -3.39 6.61
CA LYS A 848 -33.63 -2.25 7.49
C LYS A 848 -32.96 -0.96 6.99
N ILE A 849 -31.81 -1.05 6.31
CA ILE A 849 -31.07 0.09 5.78
C ILE A 849 -31.95 0.92 4.83
N ALA A 850 -32.55 0.27 3.84
CA ALA A 850 -33.40 0.93 2.87
C ALA A 850 -34.64 1.57 3.52
N LEU A 851 -35.27 0.89 4.48
CA LEU A 851 -36.41 1.44 5.22
C LEU A 851 -36.02 2.65 6.07
N LEU A 852 -34.86 2.62 6.72
CA LEU A 852 -34.34 3.77 7.47
C LEU A 852 -34.07 4.97 6.56
N LYS A 853 -33.52 4.75 5.35
CA LYS A 853 -33.35 5.80 4.34
C LYS A 853 -34.67 6.39 3.87
N VAL A 854 -35.70 5.55 3.64
CA VAL A 854 -37.06 6.02 3.30
C VAL A 854 -37.63 6.88 4.42
N LEU A 855 -37.51 6.45 5.68
CA LEU A 855 -37.96 7.24 6.83
C LEU A 855 -37.17 8.55 6.98
N GLY A 856 -35.86 8.52 6.72
CA GLY A 856 -34.98 9.69 6.70
C GLY A 856 -35.33 10.69 5.59
N LEU A 857 -35.73 10.22 4.41
CA LEU A 857 -36.25 11.06 3.31
C LEU A 857 -37.50 11.83 3.74
N LEU A 858 -38.42 11.18 4.45
CA LEU A 858 -39.67 11.78 4.92
C LEU A 858 -39.45 12.85 6.00
N LYS A 859 -38.31 12.81 6.70
CA LYS A 859 -37.91 13.74 7.78
C LYS A 859 -38.97 13.91 8.88
N ASP A 860 -39.70 12.84 9.20
CA ASP A 860 -40.76 12.89 10.21
C ASP A 860 -40.20 12.62 11.62
N PRO A 861 -40.38 13.53 12.60
CA PRO A 861 -39.88 13.38 13.96
C PRO A 861 -40.34 12.11 14.68
N SER A 862 -41.51 11.57 14.34
CA SER A 862 -42.07 10.36 14.94
C SER A 862 -41.27 9.10 14.59
N SER A 863 -40.43 9.17 13.54
CA SER A 863 -39.56 8.08 13.08
C SER A 863 -38.23 8.01 13.85
N ALA A 864 -37.89 9.06 14.62
CA ALA A 864 -36.66 9.13 15.41
C ALA A 864 -36.54 7.98 16.42
N ASN A 865 -37.65 7.61 17.08
CA ASN A 865 -37.67 6.50 18.03
C ASN A 865 -37.29 5.15 17.39
N LEU A 866 -37.66 4.92 16.13
CA LEU A 866 -37.32 3.69 15.42
C LEU A 866 -35.86 3.69 14.95
N MET A 867 -35.33 4.87 14.61
CA MET A 867 -33.91 5.03 14.35
C MET A 867 -33.08 4.79 15.63
N TYR A 868 -33.58 5.19 16.81
CA TYR A 868 -32.95 4.85 18.09
C TYR A 868 -32.95 3.36 18.40
N GLU A 869 -34.03 2.65 18.06
CA GLU A 869 -34.04 1.19 18.16
C GLU A 869 -33.01 0.56 17.20
N ALA A 870 -32.87 1.09 15.99
CA ALA A 870 -31.89 0.62 15.00
C ALA A 870 -30.42 0.84 15.43
N LEU A 871 -30.14 1.80 16.33
CA LEU A 871 -28.81 1.95 16.94
C LEU A 871 -28.38 0.75 17.79
N LYS A 872 -29.32 -0.12 18.17
CA LYS A 872 -29.03 -1.34 18.94
C LYS A 872 -28.95 -2.59 18.07
N ASP A 873 -29.04 -2.43 16.75
CA ASP A 873 -29.03 -3.56 15.83
C ASP A 873 -27.65 -4.25 15.81
N PRO A 874 -27.58 -5.59 15.78
CA PRO A 874 -26.30 -6.30 15.76
C PRO A 874 -25.45 -5.98 14.53
N ASP A 875 -26.07 -5.66 13.39
CA ASP A 875 -25.38 -5.33 12.14
C ASP A 875 -24.90 -3.87 12.12
N HIS A 876 -23.64 -3.66 11.76
CA HIS A 876 -23.02 -2.33 11.82
C HIS A 876 -23.49 -1.36 10.71
N ASP A 877 -23.95 -1.86 9.56
CA ASP A 877 -24.42 -1.05 8.45
C ASP A 877 -25.78 -0.47 8.78
N VAL A 878 -26.62 -1.26 9.48
CA VAL A 878 -27.89 -0.81 10.04
C VAL A 878 -27.66 0.30 11.08
N ARG A 879 -26.72 0.10 12.02
CA ARG A 879 -26.36 1.14 13.02
C ARG A 879 -25.82 2.41 12.37
N MET A 880 -24.88 2.29 11.42
CA MET A 880 -24.32 3.43 10.68
C MET A 880 -25.37 4.22 9.92
N THR A 881 -26.29 3.53 9.23
CA THR A 881 -27.36 4.19 8.46
C THR A 881 -28.30 4.96 9.39
N ALA A 882 -28.69 4.34 10.51
CA ALA A 882 -29.50 5.01 11.53
C ALA A 882 -28.81 6.29 12.05
N ILE A 883 -27.50 6.25 12.32
CA ILE A 883 -26.72 7.41 12.78
C ILE A 883 -26.69 8.54 11.74
N ARG A 884 -26.38 8.21 10.47
CA ARG A 884 -26.28 9.22 9.40
C ARG A 884 -27.60 9.94 9.18
N ASP A 885 -28.70 9.20 9.21
CA ASP A 885 -30.03 9.77 9.04
C ASP A 885 -30.52 10.48 10.30
N LEU A 886 -30.15 10.02 11.51
CA LEU A 886 -30.40 10.74 12.77
C LEU A 886 -29.73 12.12 12.80
N GLY A 887 -28.53 12.26 12.24
CA GLY A 887 -27.86 13.56 12.11
C GLY A 887 -28.71 14.64 11.40
N LYS A 888 -29.65 14.23 10.53
CA LYS A 888 -30.57 15.15 9.83
C LYS A 888 -31.67 15.75 10.73
N PHE A 889 -31.88 15.18 11.92
CA PHE A 889 -32.85 15.65 12.92
C PHE A 889 -32.27 16.71 13.88
N GLY A 890 -30.98 17.08 13.72
CA GLY A 890 -30.37 18.16 14.48
C GLY A 890 -30.27 17.85 15.97
N ARG A 891 -30.65 18.81 16.83
CA ARG A 891 -30.46 18.72 18.29
C ARG A 891 -31.20 17.55 18.95
N GLU A 892 -32.31 17.11 18.36
CA GLU A 892 -33.11 16.02 18.91
C GLU A 892 -32.36 14.68 18.91
N ALA A 893 -31.37 14.53 18.03
CA ALA A 893 -30.53 13.34 17.91
C ALA A 893 -29.27 13.36 18.80
N LEU A 894 -29.05 14.41 19.60
CA LEU A 894 -27.77 14.64 20.30
C LEU A 894 -27.40 13.52 21.28
N GLU A 895 -28.30 13.15 22.17
CA GLU A 895 -28.10 12.08 23.16
C GLU A 895 -27.81 10.72 22.47
N PRO A 896 -28.65 10.24 21.54
CA PRO A 896 -28.39 8.99 20.81
C PRO A 896 -27.10 8.98 19.98
N LEU A 897 -26.74 10.11 19.35
CA LEU A 897 -25.48 10.22 18.64
C LEU A 897 -24.28 10.23 19.60
N THR A 898 -24.44 10.80 20.80
CA THR A 898 -23.41 10.76 21.85
C THR A 898 -23.20 9.34 22.37
N ASP A 899 -24.27 8.57 22.55
CA ASP A 899 -24.17 7.16 22.90
C ASP A 899 -23.43 6.35 21.81
N ALA A 900 -23.74 6.63 20.52
CA ALA A 900 -23.11 5.97 19.38
C ALA A 900 -21.61 6.26 19.22
N MET A 901 -21.09 7.33 19.84
CA MET A 901 -19.64 7.58 19.94
C MET A 901 -18.90 6.51 20.75
N HIS A 902 -19.61 5.65 21.46
CA HIS A 902 -19.03 4.57 22.26
C HIS A 902 -19.31 3.19 21.65
N ASP A 903 -19.73 3.13 20.38
CA ASP A 903 -19.98 1.86 19.69
C ASP A 903 -18.70 1.01 19.59
N ARG A 904 -18.88 -0.31 19.64
CA ARG A 904 -17.78 -1.27 19.49
C ARG A 904 -17.09 -1.15 18.14
N ASP A 905 -17.82 -0.75 17.10
CA ASP A 905 -17.36 -0.67 15.73
C ASP A 905 -16.79 0.74 15.44
N PRO A 906 -15.54 0.87 14.97
CA PRO A 906 -14.92 2.16 14.67
C PRO A 906 -15.63 2.98 13.60
N ASP A 907 -16.23 2.34 12.58
CA ASP A 907 -16.90 3.04 11.48
C ASP A 907 -18.23 3.64 11.98
N VAL A 908 -18.91 2.94 12.88
CA VAL A 908 -20.10 3.44 13.59
C VAL A 908 -19.74 4.65 14.47
N ARG A 909 -18.65 4.57 15.24
CA ARG A 909 -18.16 5.71 16.05
C ARG A 909 -17.78 6.91 15.18
N ALA A 910 -17.11 6.68 14.05
CA ALA A 910 -16.72 7.74 13.13
C ALA A 910 -17.93 8.43 12.49
N ALA A 911 -18.95 7.65 12.08
CA ALA A 911 -20.21 8.17 11.58
C ALA A 911 -20.92 9.02 12.64
N ALA A 912 -20.92 8.59 13.91
CA ALA A 912 -21.52 9.34 15.01
C ALA A 912 -20.84 10.70 15.22
N VAL A 913 -19.51 10.72 15.26
CA VAL A 913 -18.72 11.95 15.42
C VAL A 913 -18.92 12.90 14.22
N GLN A 914 -19.01 12.36 13.00
CA GLN A 914 -19.30 13.16 11.81
C GLN A 914 -20.70 13.79 11.86
N SER A 915 -21.72 13.00 12.20
CA SER A 915 -23.10 13.47 12.32
C SER A 915 -23.28 14.48 13.47
N LEU A 916 -22.56 14.33 14.58
CA LEU A 916 -22.49 15.34 15.64
C LEU A 916 -21.88 16.65 15.11
N GLY A 917 -20.79 16.56 14.33
CA GLY A 917 -20.17 17.72 13.68
C GLY A 917 -21.12 18.52 12.78
N ASP A 918 -22.13 17.88 12.19
CA ASP A 918 -23.16 18.53 11.37
C ASP A 918 -24.25 19.23 12.21
N ILE A 919 -24.39 18.92 13.52
CA ILE A 919 -25.34 19.58 14.44
C ILE A 919 -24.82 20.95 14.92
N GLY A 920 -23.50 21.12 15.01
CA GLY A 920 -22.85 22.40 15.36
C GLY A 920 -22.58 22.60 16.86
N LEU A 921 -22.60 23.86 17.33
CA LEU A 921 -22.08 24.27 18.65
C LEU A 921 -22.47 23.41 19.88
N PRO A 922 -23.70 22.88 20.01
CA PRO A 922 -24.10 22.11 21.21
C PRO A 922 -23.32 20.81 21.46
N VAL A 923 -22.54 20.32 20.49
CA VAL A 923 -21.83 19.04 20.58
C VAL A 923 -20.31 19.19 20.79
N LEU A 924 -19.84 20.42 21.08
CA LEU A 924 -18.41 20.75 21.08
C LEU A 924 -17.63 19.94 22.12
N ASP A 925 -18.20 19.72 23.31
CA ASP A 925 -17.57 18.91 24.36
C ASP A 925 -17.44 17.43 23.94
N GLN A 926 -18.46 16.90 23.26
CA GLN A 926 -18.46 15.56 22.69
C GLN A 926 -17.39 15.42 21.62
N LEU A 927 -17.25 16.40 20.72
CA LEU A 927 -16.21 16.38 19.69
C LEU A 927 -14.79 16.51 20.27
N ILE A 928 -14.61 17.31 21.34
CA ILE A 928 -13.34 17.38 22.09
C ILE A 928 -13.02 16.02 22.72
N SER A 929 -14.02 15.34 23.30
CA SER A 929 -13.81 14.00 23.86
C SER A 929 -13.39 12.97 22.79
N ALA A 930 -13.90 13.07 21.56
CA ALA A 930 -13.54 12.19 20.45
C ALA A 930 -12.08 12.33 19.98
N LEU A 931 -11.39 13.43 20.34
CA LEU A 931 -9.94 13.56 20.08
C LEU A 931 -9.10 12.55 20.89
N LYS A 932 -9.68 11.96 21.95
CA LYS A 932 -9.07 10.91 22.78
C LYS A 932 -9.26 9.50 22.21
N ASP A 933 -9.99 9.33 21.11
CA ASP A 933 -10.25 7.99 20.59
C ASP A 933 -8.95 7.33 20.08
N LYS A 934 -8.83 6.02 20.34
CA LYS A 934 -7.72 5.18 19.88
C LYS A 934 -7.62 5.12 18.36
N ASP A 935 -8.75 5.25 17.65
CA ASP A 935 -8.83 5.14 16.20
C ASP A 935 -8.51 6.47 15.50
N GLY A 936 -7.64 6.42 14.47
CA GLY A 936 -7.24 7.60 13.71
C GLY A 936 -8.37 8.26 12.91
N ASN A 937 -9.32 7.47 12.41
CA ASN A 937 -10.43 7.99 11.60
C ASN A 937 -11.41 8.79 12.46
N ILE A 938 -11.62 8.38 13.71
CA ILE A 938 -12.48 9.08 14.67
C ILE A 938 -11.85 10.41 15.08
N ARG A 939 -10.53 10.43 15.32
CA ARG A 939 -9.80 11.68 15.56
C ARG A 939 -9.90 12.63 14.36
N ALA A 940 -9.84 12.12 13.13
CA ALA A 940 -10.01 12.91 11.91
C ALA A 940 -11.45 13.45 11.74
N ALA A 941 -12.46 12.65 12.07
CA ALA A 941 -13.86 13.06 12.07
C ALA A 941 -14.12 14.17 13.11
N ALA A 942 -13.54 14.03 14.32
CA ALA A 942 -13.61 15.04 15.38
C ALA A 942 -12.97 16.36 14.95
N ILE A 943 -11.79 16.31 14.32
CA ILE A 943 -11.10 17.47 13.73
C ILE A 943 -12.01 18.18 12.72
N THR A 944 -12.65 17.43 11.84
CA THR A 944 -13.53 17.98 10.80
C THR A 944 -14.80 18.60 11.40
N GLY A 945 -15.39 17.94 12.41
CA GLY A 945 -16.57 18.43 13.12
C GLY A 945 -16.30 19.73 13.87
N ILE A 946 -15.17 19.82 14.59
CA ILE A 946 -14.79 21.03 15.34
C ILE A 946 -14.52 22.19 14.37
N ALA A 947 -13.88 21.94 13.23
CA ALA A 947 -13.62 22.97 12.22
C ALA A 947 -14.92 23.56 11.65
N LYS A 948 -15.97 22.73 11.48
CA LYS A 948 -17.30 23.19 11.02
C LYS A 948 -18.02 24.12 12.00
N ILE A 949 -17.66 24.10 13.29
CA ILE A 949 -18.29 24.95 14.34
C ILE A 949 -17.85 26.42 14.26
N GLY A 950 -16.68 26.71 13.67
CA GLY A 950 -16.18 28.08 13.48
C GLY A 950 -15.51 28.70 14.74
N GLU A 951 -15.57 30.03 14.89
CA GLU A 951 -14.89 30.77 15.98
C GLU A 951 -15.18 30.24 17.41
N PRO A 952 -16.42 29.84 17.76
CA PRO A 952 -16.69 29.25 19.08
C PRO A 952 -15.95 27.93 19.30
N GLY A 953 -15.77 27.13 18.24
CA GLY A 953 -14.98 25.90 18.27
C GLY A 953 -13.50 26.21 18.50
N GLN A 954 -12.97 27.24 17.85
CA GLN A 954 -11.60 27.72 18.05
C GLN A 954 -11.36 28.18 19.49
N PHE A 955 -12.30 28.90 20.10
CA PHE A 955 -12.17 29.33 21.50
C PHE A 955 -12.04 28.15 22.47
N MET A 956 -12.90 27.13 22.34
CA MET A 956 -12.82 25.94 23.20
C MET A 956 -11.59 25.08 22.92
N LEU A 957 -11.09 25.05 21.68
CA LEU A 957 -9.79 24.45 21.38
C LEU A 957 -8.67 25.13 22.15
N ILE A 958 -8.63 26.46 22.21
CA ILE A 958 -7.60 27.19 22.98
C ILE A 958 -7.68 26.81 24.47
N GLN A 959 -8.88 26.69 25.04
CA GLN A 959 -9.04 26.24 26.42
C GLN A 959 -8.59 24.79 26.65
N SER A 960 -8.75 23.94 25.64
CA SER A 960 -8.37 22.51 25.69
C SER A 960 -6.86 22.26 25.53
N LEU A 961 -6.05 23.30 25.31
CA LEU A 961 -4.59 23.21 25.39
C LEU A 961 -4.10 22.86 26.80
N ASP A 962 -4.93 23.11 27.81
CA ASP A 962 -4.67 22.78 29.22
C ASP A 962 -5.45 21.53 29.68
N ASP A 963 -5.97 20.69 28.77
CA ASP A 963 -6.68 19.46 29.15
C ASP A 963 -5.77 18.52 29.94
N LYS A 964 -6.33 17.78 30.91
CA LYS A 964 -5.59 16.81 31.72
C LYS A 964 -5.02 15.65 30.90
N ASP A 965 -5.64 15.34 29.77
CA ASP A 965 -5.21 14.26 28.88
C ASP A 965 -4.18 14.80 27.88
N ARG A 966 -2.98 14.23 27.97
CA ARG A 966 -1.85 14.54 27.09
C ARG A 966 -2.20 14.45 25.61
N GLN A 967 -2.96 13.44 25.19
CA GLN A 967 -3.29 13.23 23.77
C GLN A 967 -4.22 14.34 23.26
N VAL A 968 -5.11 14.86 24.10
CA VAL A 968 -5.95 16.01 23.71
C VAL A 968 -5.14 17.27 23.55
N ARG A 969 -4.22 17.57 24.48
CA ARG A 969 -3.36 18.75 24.36
C ARG A 969 -2.60 18.75 23.02
N ILE A 970 -1.98 17.61 22.66
CA ILE A 970 -1.25 17.45 21.40
C ILE A 970 -2.18 17.60 20.18
N ALA A 971 -3.33 16.92 20.19
CA ALA A 971 -4.27 16.96 19.07
C ALA A 971 -4.82 18.39 18.83
N VAL A 972 -5.14 19.08 19.92
CA VAL A 972 -5.60 20.47 19.92
C VAL A 972 -4.51 21.42 19.43
N ALA A 973 -3.27 21.27 19.88
CA ALA A 973 -2.14 22.07 19.43
C ALA A 973 -1.93 21.95 17.91
N ARG A 974 -1.95 20.72 17.37
CA ARG A 974 -1.87 20.47 15.93
C ARG A 974 -3.02 21.10 15.16
N LEU A 975 -4.24 21.05 15.71
CA LEU A 975 -5.42 21.60 15.08
C LEU A 975 -5.37 23.13 15.01
N LEU A 976 -4.95 23.79 16.09
CA LEU A 976 -4.77 25.23 16.13
C LEU A 976 -3.70 25.69 15.14
N GLU A 977 -2.58 24.97 15.00
CA GLU A 977 -1.56 25.25 13.98
C GLU A 977 -2.09 25.08 12.56
N LYS A 978 -2.81 23.99 12.27
CA LYS A 978 -3.40 23.74 10.95
C LYS A 978 -4.45 24.79 10.58
N SER A 979 -5.17 25.33 11.56
CA SER A 979 -6.11 26.43 11.35
C SER A 979 -5.44 27.78 11.06
N GLY A 980 -4.11 27.86 11.15
CA GLY A 980 -3.35 29.11 11.02
C GLY A 980 -3.50 30.04 12.22
N TRP A 981 -4.07 29.54 13.33
CA TRP A 981 -4.23 30.31 14.55
C TRP A 981 -2.88 30.64 15.15
N LYS A 982 -2.70 31.89 15.55
CA LYS A 982 -1.50 32.37 16.24
C LYS A 982 -1.89 32.86 17.63
N PRO A 983 -1.21 32.41 18.70
CA PRO A 983 -1.54 32.80 20.06
C PRO A 983 -1.37 34.32 20.21
N LYS A 984 -2.46 34.99 20.60
CA LYS A 984 -2.50 36.44 20.79
C LYS A 984 -1.94 36.85 22.15
N TYR A 985 -2.11 35.99 23.15
CA TYR A 985 -1.67 36.21 24.53
C TYR A 985 -0.50 35.28 24.88
N THR A 986 0.36 35.75 25.79
CA THR A 986 1.51 34.97 26.26
C THR A 986 1.07 33.69 26.96
N THR A 987 -0.06 33.70 27.66
CA THR A 987 -0.69 32.51 28.27
C THR A 987 -0.98 31.43 27.24
N ASP A 988 -1.62 31.80 26.13
CA ASP A 988 -2.00 30.86 25.07
C ASP A 988 -0.76 30.29 24.36
N ARG A 989 0.28 31.12 24.21
CA ARG A 989 1.58 30.70 23.66
C ARG A 989 2.26 29.69 24.59
N LEU A 990 2.22 29.92 25.91
CA LEU A 990 2.78 29.01 26.89
C LEU A 990 2.00 27.68 26.93
N SER A 991 0.66 27.73 26.93
CA SER A 991 -0.19 26.55 26.84
C SER A 991 0.01 25.77 25.54
N LEU A 992 0.20 26.46 24.41
CA LEU A 992 0.52 25.80 23.14
C LEU A 992 1.89 25.10 23.19
N LEU A 993 2.93 25.77 23.72
CA LEU A 993 4.26 25.17 23.85
C LEU A 993 4.26 23.99 24.84
N PHE A 994 3.51 24.09 25.93
CA PHE A 994 3.34 23.02 26.91
C PHE A 994 2.59 21.82 26.30
N ALA A 995 1.51 22.07 25.57
CA ALA A 995 0.74 21.04 24.85
C ALA A 995 1.55 20.34 23.75
N LYS A 996 2.51 21.04 23.14
CA LYS A 996 3.48 20.48 22.18
C LYS A 996 4.71 19.86 22.83
N GLU A 997 4.80 19.88 24.16
CA GLU A 997 5.92 19.35 24.94
C GLU A 997 7.27 20.00 24.62
N MET A 998 7.24 21.28 24.25
CA MET A 998 8.43 22.07 23.94
C MET A 998 9.01 22.68 25.24
N PHE A 999 9.42 21.81 26.17
CA PHE A 999 9.90 22.21 27.50
C PHE A 999 11.15 23.09 27.44
N ASP A 1000 12.05 22.86 26.49
CA ASP A 1000 13.24 23.70 26.30
C ASP A 1000 12.87 25.14 25.93
N ASP A 1001 11.83 25.33 25.11
CA ASP A 1001 11.36 26.66 24.76
C ASP A 1001 10.63 27.33 25.93
N LEU A 1002 9.95 26.56 26.79
CA LEU A 1002 9.41 27.06 28.05
C LEU A 1002 10.53 27.49 29.02
N VAL A 1003 11.65 26.74 29.08
CA VAL A 1003 12.84 27.10 29.86
C VAL A 1003 13.47 28.39 29.34
N LYS A 1004 13.63 28.53 28.01
CA LYS A 1004 14.16 29.76 27.39
C LYS A 1004 13.28 30.99 27.66
N ILE A 1005 11.97 30.81 27.77
CA ILE A 1005 11.05 31.92 28.13
C ILE A 1005 11.25 32.35 29.60
N GLY A 1006 11.69 31.46 30.48
CA GLY A 1006 12.09 31.78 31.85
C GLY A 1006 10.91 31.97 32.83
N PRO A 1007 10.98 32.90 33.80
CA PRO A 1007 9.99 33.03 34.88
C PRO A 1007 8.50 33.00 34.47
N PRO A 1008 8.07 33.55 33.32
CA PRO A 1008 6.66 33.48 32.89
C PRO A 1008 6.13 32.06 32.64
N SER A 1009 6.97 31.06 32.41
CA SER A 1009 6.55 29.67 32.19
C SER A 1009 6.43 28.85 33.48
N VAL A 1010 6.85 29.40 34.63
CA VAL A 1010 6.88 28.69 35.92
C VAL A 1010 5.49 28.19 36.31
N ASP A 1011 4.44 29.00 36.16
CA ASP A 1011 3.08 28.61 36.56
C ASP A 1011 2.52 27.44 35.74
N ILE A 1012 2.81 27.36 34.44
CA ILE A 1012 2.35 26.25 33.61
C ILE A 1012 3.18 24.98 33.85
N LEU A 1013 4.49 25.12 34.05
CA LEU A 1013 5.36 24.00 34.39
C LEU A 1013 5.04 23.43 35.78
N ALA A 1014 4.69 24.30 36.75
CA ALA A 1014 4.27 23.91 38.10
C ALA A 1014 2.95 23.13 38.07
N ARG A 1015 2.00 23.49 37.20
CA ARG A 1015 0.82 22.67 36.94
C ARG A 1015 1.20 21.30 36.38
N GLY A 1016 2.17 21.23 35.46
CA GLY A 1016 2.66 19.97 34.90
C GLY A 1016 3.33 19.01 35.90
N LEU A 1017 3.76 19.48 37.08
CA LEU A 1017 4.21 18.59 38.18
C LEU A 1017 3.11 17.68 38.72
N HIS A 1018 1.85 18.05 38.48
CA HIS A 1018 0.67 17.29 38.89
C HIS A 1018 -0.06 16.65 37.70
N ASP A 1019 0.57 16.60 36.52
CA ASP A 1019 0.00 15.95 35.33
C ASP A 1019 -0.19 14.44 35.56
N ASP A 1020 -1.18 13.83 34.92
CA ASP A 1020 -1.44 12.38 35.03
C ASP A 1020 -0.31 11.56 34.39
N ASP A 1021 0.36 12.10 33.37
CA ASP A 1021 1.47 11.45 32.66
C ASP A 1021 2.81 11.61 33.44
N PRO A 1022 3.48 10.51 33.82
CA PRO A 1022 4.75 10.55 34.55
C PRO A 1022 5.87 11.27 33.81
N GLU A 1023 5.89 11.19 32.47
CA GLU A 1023 6.92 11.83 31.64
C GLU A 1023 6.77 13.35 31.66
N ILE A 1024 5.53 13.85 31.64
CA ILE A 1024 5.24 15.29 31.76
C ILE A 1024 5.63 15.80 33.15
N ARG A 1025 5.37 15.04 34.21
CA ARG A 1025 5.79 15.42 35.58
C ARG A 1025 7.31 15.51 35.73
N GLU A 1026 8.04 14.64 35.05
CA GLU A 1026 9.51 14.65 35.04
C GLU A 1026 10.04 15.85 34.25
N LYS A 1027 9.60 16.03 33.00
CA LYS A 1027 10.01 17.15 32.15
C LYS A 1027 9.67 18.51 32.77
N SER A 1028 8.49 18.65 33.39
CA SER A 1028 8.13 19.86 34.14
C SER A 1028 9.05 20.13 35.32
N ARG A 1029 9.50 19.09 36.03
CA ARG A 1029 10.41 19.21 37.18
C ARG A 1029 11.79 19.66 36.75
N ASP A 1030 12.30 19.07 35.67
CA ASP A 1030 13.62 19.39 35.14
C ASP A 1030 13.64 20.80 34.54
N ALA A 1031 12.58 21.18 33.84
CA ALA A 1031 12.40 22.53 33.34
C ALA A 1031 12.35 23.57 34.48
N LEU A 1032 11.61 23.29 35.55
CA LEU A 1032 11.56 24.17 36.73
C LEU A 1032 12.89 24.24 37.49
N ALA A 1033 13.62 23.12 37.61
CA ALA A 1033 14.95 23.09 38.20
C ALA A 1033 15.92 23.95 37.39
N THR A 1034 15.88 23.81 36.06
CA THR A 1034 16.71 24.61 35.14
C THR A 1034 16.38 26.10 35.23
N ILE A 1035 15.09 26.46 35.26
CA ILE A 1035 14.67 27.87 35.42
C ILE A 1035 15.12 28.40 36.79
N ARG A 1036 14.96 27.63 37.88
CA ARG A 1036 15.40 28.03 39.22
C ARG A 1036 16.91 28.26 39.27
N ASP A 1037 17.68 27.32 38.74
CA ASP A 1037 19.13 27.38 38.76
C ASP A 1037 19.61 28.56 37.91
N SER A 1038 18.92 28.88 36.79
CA SER A 1038 19.17 30.07 35.97
C SER A 1038 18.80 31.43 36.62
N ILE A 1039 17.99 31.42 37.68
CA ILE A 1039 17.61 32.62 38.45
C ILE A 1039 18.51 32.78 39.70
N GLN A 1040 19.13 31.69 40.17
CA GLN A 1040 20.03 31.67 41.33
C GLN A 1040 21.51 31.87 40.97
N THR A 1041 21.91 31.54 39.74
CA THR A 1041 23.13 32.02 39.09
C THR A 1041 22.94 33.43 38.56
#